data_AF-A0A9C7G6C2-F1
#
_entry.id   AF-A0A9C7G6C2-F1
#
_cell.length_a   1.000
_cell.length_b   1.000
_cell.length_c   1.000
_cell.angle_alpha   90.00
_cell.angle_beta   90.00
_cell.angle_gamma   90.00
#
_symmetry.space_group_name_H-M   'P 1'
#
loop_
_entity.id
_entity.type
_entity.pdbx_description
1 polymer ?
#
loop_
_entity_poly.entity_id
_entity_poly.type
_entity_poly.pdbx_seq_one_letter_code
_entity_poly.pdbx_strand_id
1 'polypeptide(L)'
;MTNKTLLSLLFSSILLIFGLNTQADAKVVDEVRTKSAQSGYEDAHTLVAQYKGEKSGVTFESYSSLWKITDKLKQLEAELLKNKHGEELALLGKIVIIPNSPAGENVLGEYMANYKFTSTNVSLLSNRTIYLFGGNENTTIQSMAYTLSHEYGHHFTFYHLLNKENKMPGTWKTSEYAKSRGVQSTSSPAHDKPFGEYVWALPEIMAEDYVQLFGSDTAIKVGAQMNVELPTPFDVPTIQEYWNKYLPNYEPKSALPFYLTSYEMNSYNANMYNLQLLLQNMNQKPTYVHATEGTGRYESVRLDTIKDTEESNKWYNYRQLSSDVNWVLDKTESETMRLTAIQHSDIGFNRGAKSLKLNYKNIASNVTSGVEVFKDSKIYNASEIKTMLREIAVENGIPPEILKAIAYNETAMQQYNSAGQPNISSDGGIGIMQVTLPEVEAISKGIDLERLKWDTRYNIQIGAKILKEKWNNPNLPKINDKNPSVVADWYFAIMAYNGLSKRNDPTINGALAYQEKVIDTIRKHSLFPITYNDIEKINITYPYPDKPDIMVFADSEYKWPNLNDKSRQMWSKGKMVYAWNNQLSFSNLRNGVNGSVKKQLPHYTPLEIIAGPFEVAEKENHYSMYEVKGNGFEGYISSSNIVEGNVTLFKDVTFGESASAITYLQLKKIISGYPDGTFKPNQALTRRQAAAMLVKELGLTLPEGYTMKATDMKPGDANYREMAIVEAYGFMGRNGSLNPKGTLTRAQMAQIMAEAYKNIYKPSLENASFTDVKKTDWSYDYINTLAYNNITVTSGGEFRPNGHVTRSQFSLFLMRTIEKK
;
A
#
# COMPACT_ATOMS: atom_id res chain seq x y z
N MET A 1 -50.61 -32.34 55.94
CA MET A 1 -51.47 -33.54 56.08
C MET A 1 -51.82 -34.03 54.68
N THR A 2 -51.50 -35.31 54.39
CA THR A 2 -52.16 -36.29 53.48
C THR A 2 -52.59 -35.84 52.05
N ASN A 3 -52.40 -36.58 50.95
CA ASN A 3 -52.07 -38.01 50.76
C ASN A 3 -51.62 -38.26 49.31
N LYS A 4 -50.69 -39.21 49.14
CA LYS A 4 -50.40 -39.97 47.91
C LYS A 4 -51.45 -41.06 47.69
N THR A 5 -51.75 -41.44 46.44
CA THR A 5 -52.13 -42.79 45.92
C THR A 5 -52.73 -42.66 44.52
N LEU A 6 -52.56 -43.53 43.51
CA LEU A 6 -51.72 -44.70 43.27
C LEU A 6 -51.97 -45.13 41.79
N LEU A 7 -51.06 -45.95 41.25
CA LEU A 7 -51.30 -47.06 40.31
C LEU A 7 -51.10 -46.90 38.78
N SER A 8 -50.06 -47.63 38.36
CA SER A 8 -49.64 -48.17 37.07
C SER A 8 -50.42 -49.42 36.62
N LEU A 9 -50.43 -49.76 35.31
CA LEU A 9 -49.93 -51.02 34.69
C LEU A 9 -50.60 -51.38 33.33
N LEU A 10 -49.73 -51.65 32.34
CA LEU A 10 -49.72 -52.73 31.33
C LEU A 10 -50.89 -52.92 30.34
N PHE A 11 -50.60 -52.94 29.02
CA PHE A 11 -50.27 -54.19 28.27
C PHE A 11 -49.83 -53.91 26.82
N SER A 12 -49.08 -54.89 26.31
CA SER A 12 -48.26 -54.91 25.10
C SER A 12 -48.90 -55.63 23.89
N SER A 13 -48.61 -55.13 22.68
CA SER A 13 -48.26 -55.84 21.41
C SER A 13 -49.08 -57.02 20.86
N ILE A 14 -49.39 -56.98 19.54
CA ILE A 14 -49.29 -58.01 18.44
C ILE A 14 -50.20 -57.53 17.27
N LEU A 15 -49.71 -57.11 16.10
CA LEU A 15 -49.13 -57.78 14.90
C LEU A 15 -50.15 -58.09 13.77
N LEU A 16 -49.96 -57.41 12.63
CA LEU A 16 -50.04 -57.87 11.22
C LEU A 16 -51.39 -58.23 10.53
N ILE A 17 -51.77 -57.45 9.48
CA ILE A 17 -51.84 -57.84 8.03
C ILE A 17 -53.00 -57.20 7.19
N PHE A 18 -52.58 -56.67 6.02
CA PHE A 18 -53.23 -56.33 4.72
C PHE A 18 -54.43 -55.35 4.63
N GLY A 19 -54.12 -54.15 4.12
CA GLY A 19 -54.50 -53.74 2.76
C GLY A 19 -55.86 -53.04 2.57
N LEU A 20 -55.82 -51.73 2.31
CA LEU A 20 -56.27 -51.07 1.07
C LEU A 20 -56.47 -49.55 1.29
N ASN A 21 -56.10 -48.78 0.26
CA ASN A 21 -56.19 -47.33 0.16
C ASN A 21 -57.54 -46.73 0.59
N THR A 22 -57.52 -45.57 1.25
CA THR A 22 -58.04 -44.27 0.75
C THR A 22 -57.91 -43.18 1.83
N GLN A 23 -58.05 -41.93 1.40
CA GLN A 23 -57.54 -40.69 1.98
C GLN A 23 -58.09 -40.24 3.35
N ALA A 24 -57.24 -39.44 3.99
CA ALA A 24 -57.53 -38.29 4.87
C ALA A 24 -58.27 -38.53 6.20
N ASP A 25 -57.52 -38.52 7.29
CA ASP A 25 -57.71 -37.53 8.35
C ASP A 25 -56.43 -37.41 9.18
N ALA A 26 -55.70 -36.31 8.98
CA ALA A 26 -54.56 -35.96 9.82
C ALA A 26 -55.10 -35.40 11.15
N LYS A 27 -55.17 -36.26 12.17
CA LYS A 27 -55.07 -35.81 13.57
C LYS A 27 -53.63 -35.99 14.01
N VAL A 28 -52.86 -34.90 13.98
CA VAL A 28 -51.64 -34.77 14.77
C VAL A 28 -51.88 -33.61 15.74
N VAL A 29 -52.27 -34.01 16.95
CA VAL A 29 -52.07 -33.31 18.23
C VAL A 29 -51.14 -34.29 18.96
N ASP A 30 -49.95 -33.98 19.44
CA ASP A 30 -49.55 -32.83 20.25
C ASP A 30 -48.02 -32.78 20.28
N GLU A 31 -47.42 -31.60 20.21
CA GLU A 31 -46.21 -31.29 20.99
C GLU A 31 -46.24 -29.81 21.37
N VAL A 32 -47.29 -29.47 22.12
CA VAL A 32 -47.23 -28.46 23.17
C VAL A 32 -46.15 -28.90 24.17
N ARG A 33 -44.93 -28.37 24.04
CA ARG A 33 -44.24 -27.86 25.24
C ARG A 33 -44.59 -26.39 25.34
N THR A 34 -45.62 -26.16 26.15
CA THR A 34 -46.24 -24.88 26.52
C THR A 34 -46.83 -24.09 25.35
N LYS A 35 -48.12 -23.76 25.43
CA LYS A 35 -48.60 -22.48 24.86
C LYS A 35 -47.55 -21.45 25.27
N SER A 36 -46.78 -20.89 24.34
CA SER A 36 -45.75 -19.93 24.72
C SER A 36 -46.45 -18.83 25.51
N ALA A 37 -45.84 -18.38 26.61
CA ALA A 37 -46.40 -17.30 27.43
C ALA A 37 -46.61 -15.99 26.61
N GLN A 38 -46.18 -15.96 25.35
CA GLN A 38 -46.15 -14.82 24.42
C GLN A 38 -47.48 -14.49 23.76
N SER A 39 -48.28 -15.47 23.31
CA SER A 39 -49.61 -15.13 22.77
C SER A 39 -50.48 -14.51 23.85
N GLY A 40 -50.33 -15.01 25.09
CA GLY A 40 -50.92 -14.39 26.27
C GLY A 40 -50.26 -13.06 26.68
N TYR A 41 -48.98 -12.81 26.36
CA TYR A 41 -48.31 -11.57 26.77
C TYR A 41 -48.82 -10.36 26.00
N GLU A 42 -48.96 -10.49 24.67
CA GLU A 42 -49.53 -9.45 23.81
C GLU A 42 -50.99 -9.16 24.18
N ASP A 43 -51.73 -10.19 24.59
CA ASP A 43 -53.12 -10.07 25.06
C ASP A 43 -53.22 -9.49 26.48
N ALA A 44 -52.20 -9.68 27.33
CA ALA A 44 -52.21 -9.31 28.75
C ALA A 44 -51.51 -7.97 29.07
N HIS A 45 -50.74 -7.40 28.14
CA HIS A 45 -49.95 -6.20 28.37
C HIS A 45 -50.23 -5.13 27.32
N THR A 46 -50.15 -3.86 27.72
CA THR A 46 -50.40 -2.74 26.81
C THR A 46 -49.19 -2.50 25.93
N LEU A 47 -49.40 -2.51 24.61
CA LEU A 47 -48.41 -2.07 23.63
C LEU A 47 -48.06 -0.58 23.87
N VAL A 48 -46.78 -0.27 24.08
CA VAL A 48 -46.34 1.09 24.40
C VAL A 48 -45.74 1.83 23.22
N ALA A 49 -45.24 1.12 22.20
CA ALA A 49 -44.78 1.70 20.96
C ALA A 49 -44.83 0.71 19.80
N GLN A 50 -45.07 1.23 18.60
CA GLN A 50 -45.03 0.47 17.34
C GLN A 50 -44.39 1.33 16.25
N TYR A 51 -43.63 0.67 15.38
CA TYR A 51 -43.00 1.29 14.22
C TYR A 51 -42.92 0.28 13.07
N LYS A 52 -43.41 0.66 11.88
CA LYS A 52 -43.22 -0.14 10.67
C LYS A 52 -41.93 0.29 9.99
N GLY A 53 -40.97 -0.63 9.93
CA GLY A 53 -39.67 -0.39 9.32
C GLY A 53 -39.78 0.01 7.86
N GLU A 54 -39.30 1.22 7.54
CA GLU A 54 -39.37 1.78 6.19
C GLU A 54 -38.49 1.02 5.19
N LYS A 55 -37.38 0.44 5.67
CA LYS A 55 -36.38 -0.21 4.83
C LYS A 55 -36.47 -1.74 4.88
N SER A 56 -36.68 -2.27 6.08
CA SER A 56 -36.80 -3.72 6.33
C SER A 56 -38.20 -4.26 6.00
N GLY A 57 -39.24 -3.42 6.08
CA GLY A 57 -40.62 -3.88 6.04
C GLY A 57 -41.06 -4.64 7.30
N VAL A 58 -40.22 -4.75 8.34
CA VAL A 58 -40.53 -5.45 9.60
C VAL A 58 -41.26 -4.51 10.55
N THR A 59 -42.28 -5.00 11.26
CA THR A 59 -42.96 -4.24 12.31
C THR A 59 -42.22 -4.40 13.65
N PHE A 60 -41.78 -3.31 14.26
CA PHE A 60 -41.17 -3.29 15.58
C PHE A 60 -42.20 -2.87 16.61
N GLU A 61 -42.40 -3.71 17.62
CA GLU A 61 -43.32 -3.46 18.72
C GLU A 61 -42.60 -3.52 20.06
N SER A 62 -43.00 -2.66 20.98
CA SER A 62 -42.46 -2.67 22.32
C SER A 62 -43.55 -2.64 23.37
N TYR A 63 -43.39 -3.52 24.35
CA TYR A 63 -44.13 -3.52 25.62
C TYR A 63 -43.27 -2.92 26.75
N SER A 64 -41.98 -2.62 26.51
CA SER A 64 -41.08 -2.00 27.48
C SER A 64 -41.16 -0.47 27.43
N SER A 65 -41.47 0.13 28.57
CA SER A 65 -41.50 1.59 28.73
C SER A 65 -40.15 2.27 28.42
N LEU A 66 -39.04 1.54 28.44
CA LEU A 66 -37.69 2.04 28.13
C LEU A 66 -37.39 2.04 26.61
N TRP A 67 -38.27 1.43 25.83
CA TRP A 67 -38.26 1.32 24.37
C TRP A 67 -39.47 2.01 23.71
N LYS A 68 -40.19 2.86 24.45
CA LYS A 68 -41.38 3.59 23.96
C LYS A 68 -41.09 4.69 22.92
N ILE A 69 -39.82 5.06 22.73
CA ILE A 69 -39.44 6.14 21.82
C ILE A 69 -39.29 5.56 20.41
N THR A 70 -40.09 6.04 19.45
CA THR A 70 -40.06 5.57 18.05
C THR A 70 -38.66 5.61 17.44
N ASP A 71 -37.86 6.64 17.73
CA ASP A 71 -36.48 6.72 17.21
C ASP A 71 -35.57 5.59 17.73
N LYS A 72 -35.82 5.03 18.93
CA LYS A 72 -35.10 3.82 19.37
C LYS A 72 -35.49 2.60 18.54
N LEU A 73 -36.76 2.48 18.15
CA LEU A 73 -37.23 1.39 17.26
C LEU A 73 -36.64 1.53 15.85
N LYS A 74 -36.52 2.78 15.34
CA LYS A 74 -35.81 3.07 14.07
C LYS A 74 -34.33 2.71 14.15
N GLN A 75 -33.68 2.99 15.27
CA GLN A 75 -32.28 2.59 15.48
C GLN A 75 -32.15 1.06 15.58
N LEU A 76 -33.14 0.36 16.13
CA LEU A 76 -33.16 -1.10 16.16
C LEU A 76 -33.36 -1.71 14.77
N GLU A 77 -34.19 -1.09 13.91
CA GLU A 77 -34.26 -1.44 12.49
C GLU A 77 -32.91 -1.22 11.81
N ALA A 78 -32.27 -0.07 12.04
CA ALA A 78 -30.96 0.21 11.47
C ALA A 78 -29.91 -0.81 11.94
N GLU A 79 -30.01 -1.30 13.17
CA GLU A 79 -29.16 -2.36 13.71
C GLU A 79 -29.45 -3.72 13.07
N LEU A 80 -30.73 -4.11 12.92
CA LEU A 80 -31.13 -5.29 12.17
C LEU A 80 -30.46 -5.27 10.79
N LEU A 81 -30.63 -4.17 10.04
CA LEU A 81 -30.13 -4.01 8.67
C LEU A 81 -28.59 -4.00 8.52
N LYS A 82 -27.83 -3.91 9.61
CA LYS A 82 -26.36 -4.09 9.58
C LYS A 82 -25.93 -5.56 9.58
N ASN A 83 -26.82 -6.47 9.97
CA ASN A 83 -26.61 -7.90 9.75
C ASN A 83 -26.68 -8.19 8.25
N LYS A 84 -26.23 -9.36 7.80
CA LYS A 84 -26.35 -9.76 6.39
C LYS A 84 -27.61 -10.59 6.17
N HIS A 85 -28.38 -10.24 5.15
CA HIS A 85 -29.71 -10.80 4.90
C HIS A 85 -29.77 -11.36 3.47
N GLY A 86 -30.67 -12.32 3.25
CA GLY A 86 -31.08 -12.81 1.96
C GLY A 86 -32.59 -12.69 1.75
N GLU A 87 -33.14 -13.64 0.99
CA GLU A 87 -34.58 -13.70 0.67
C GLU A 87 -35.46 -13.93 1.91
N GLU A 88 -34.89 -14.46 3.00
CA GLU A 88 -35.62 -14.76 4.23
C GLU A 88 -36.20 -13.51 4.89
N LEU A 89 -35.56 -12.34 4.77
CA LEU A 89 -36.00 -11.11 5.43
C LEU A 89 -37.46 -10.76 5.08
N ALA A 90 -37.91 -11.10 3.86
CA ALA A 90 -39.29 -10.89 3.41
C ALA A 90 -40.33 -11.73 4.17
N LEU A 91 -39.90 -12.77 4.88
CA LEU A 91 -40.76 -13.62 5.72
C LEU A 91 -40.81 -13.13 7.18
N LEU A 92 -39.90 -12.25 7.60
CA LEU A 92 -39.92 -11.65 8.93
C LEU A 92 -40.97 -10.55 8.98
N GLY A 93 -42.02 -10.76 9.77
CA GLY A 93 -43.11 -9.82 9.91
C GLY A 93 -42.93 -8.84 11.06
N LYS A 94 -42.42 -9.34 12.20
CA LYS A 94 -42.42 -8.60 13.46
C LYS A 94 -41.18 -8.87 14.33
N ILE A 95 -40.73 -7.84 15.03
CA ILE A 95 -39.79 -7.93 16.15
C ILE A 95 -40.47 -7.30 17.37
N VAL A 96 -40.52 -8.03 18.48
CA VAL A 96 -41.26 -7.63 19.70
C VAL A 96 -40.31 -7.53 20.87
N ILE A 97 -40.27 -6.38 21.53
CA ILE A 97 -39.46 -6.13 22.72
C ILE A 97 -40.32 -6.32 23.97
N ILE A 98 -39.96 -7.31 24.78
CA ILE A 98 -40.63 -7.66 26.03
C ILE A 98 -39.81 -7.11 27.21
N PRO A 99 -40.45 -6.41 28.18
CA PRO A 99 -39.77 -5.82 29.34
C PRO A 99 -38.90 -6.77 30.14
N ASN A 100 -39.35 -8.00 30.34
CA ASN A 100 -38.75 -9.01 31.22
C ASN A 100 -38.42 -10.29 30.44
N SER A 101 -37.94 -11.33 31.13
CA SER A 101 -37.63 -12.64 30.53
C SER A 101 -38.66 -13.70 30.93
N PRO A 102 -39.84 -13.75 30.28
CA PRO A 102 -40.95 -14.63 30.67
C PRO A 102 -40.63 -16.12 30.49
N ALA A 103 -39.60 -16.45 29.70
CA ALA A 103 -39.11 -17.82 29.49
C ALA A 103 -38.00 -18.24 30.49
N GLY A 104 -37.64 -17.38 31.45
CA GLY A 104 -36.58 -17.60 32.44
C GLY A 104 -35.45 -16.59 32.34
N GLU A 105 -34.71 -16.36 33.43
CA GLU A 105 -33.69 -15.30 33.54
C GLU A 105 -32.55 -15.43 32.52
N ASN A 106 -32.27 -16.63 32.01
CA ASN A 106 -31.19 -16.91 31.05
C ASN A 106 -31.67 -17.02 29.59
N VAL A 107 -32.94 -16.72 29.29
CA VAL A 107 -33.47 -16.72 27.93
C VAL A 107 -33.56 -15.27 27.46
N LEU A 108 -32.71 -14.89 26.51
CA LEU A 108 -32.56 -13.50 26.05
C LEU A 108 -33.53 -13.15 24.90
N GLY A 109 -34.01 -14.16 24.18
CA GLY A 109 -34.94 -13.98 23.08
C GLY A 109 -35.60 -15.29 22.68
N GLU A 110 -36.51 -15.22 21.71
CA GLU A 110 -37.12 -16.39 21.11
C GLU A 110 -37.56 -16.13 19.68
N TYR A 111 -37.27 -17.08 18.79
CA TYR A 111 -37.76 -17.12 17.43
C TYR A 111 -38.67 -18.33 17.19
N MET A 112 -39.89 -18.08 16.69
CA MET A 112 -40.87 -19.14 16.40
C MET A 112 -40.94 -19.49 14.91
N ALA A 113 -40.35 -20.64 14.55
CA ALA A 113 -40.35 -21.17 13.21
C ALA A 113 -41.67 -21.90 12.86
N ASN A 114 -42.75 -21.17 12.56
CA ASN A 114 -43.94 -21.84 12.00
C ASN A 114 -43.70 -22.11 10.51
N TYR A 115 -43.95 -23.35 10.09
CA TYR A 115 -43.74 -23.82 8.73
C TYR A 115 -44.94 -24.62 8.24
N LYS A 116 -45.05 -24.73 6.91
CA LYS A 116 -46.00 -25.61 6.21
C LYS A 116 -45.24 -26.69 5.48
N PHE A 117 -45.83 -27.87 5.37
CA PHE A 117 -45.24 -28.98 4.62
C PHE A 117 -46.29 -29.72 3.78
N THR A 118 -45.82 -30.32 2.70
CA THR A 118 -46.53 -31.30 1.87
C THR A 118 -45.76 -32.62 1.93
N SER A 119 -46.17 -33.63 1.16
CA SER A 119 -45.42 -34.89 1.05
C SER A 119 -44.01 -34.72 0.46
N THR A 120 -43.73 -33.61 -0.24
CA THR A 120 -42.47 -33.41 -0.97
C THR A 120 -41.74 -32.12 -0.62
N ASN A 121 -42.36 -31.17 0.09
CA ASN A 121 -41.74 -29.87 0.36
C ASN A 121 -42.07 -29.34 1.75
N VAL A 122 -41.12 -28.68 2.41
CA VAL A 122 -41.31 -27.90 3.64
C VAL A 122 -40.89 -26.45 3.41
N SER A 123 -41.62 -25.50 3.99
CA SER A 123 -41.28 -24.07 3.88
C SER A 123 -41.74 -23.28 5.08
N LEU A 124 -40.95 -22.31 5.47
CA LEU A 124 -41.27 -21.33 6.50
C LEU A 124 -42.48 -20.49 6.08
N LEU A 125 -43.40 -20.24 7.02
CA LEU A 125 -44.54 -19.34 6.78
C LEU A 125 -44.09 -17.88 6.77
N SER A 126 -44.80 -17.02 6.05
CA SER A 126 -44.62 -15.57 6.17
C SER A 126 -45.04 -15.05 7.55
N ASN A 127 -44.74 -13.78 7.81
CA ASN A 127 -45.08 -13.08 9.05
C ASN A 127 -44.50 -13.76 10.30
N ARG A 128 -43.22 -14.14 10.24
CA ARG A 128 -42.48 -14.66 11.40
C ARG A 128 -42.24 -13.57 12.42
N THR A 129 -42.07 -13.98 13.68
CA THR A 129 -41.87 -13.05 14.80
C THR A 129 -40.61 -13.44 15.56
N ILE A 130 -39.80 -12.43 15.89
CA ILE A 130 -38.71 -12.51 16.86
C ILE A 130 -39.16 -11.80 18.13
N TYR A 131 -38.96 -12.42 19.28
CA TYR A 131 -39.14 -11.80 20.58
C TYR A 131 -37.76 -11.52 21.19
N LEU A 132 -37.55 -10.28 21.64
CA LEU A 132 -36.38 -9.85 22.38
C LEU A 132 -36.80 -9.64 23.81
N PHE A 133 -36.23 -10.40 24.74
CA PHE A 133 -36.57 -10.36 26.15
C PHE A 133 -35.64 -9.42 26.92
N GLY A 134 -36.05 -9.08 28.15
CA GLY A 134 -35.26 -8.24 29.04
C GLY A 134 -35.07 -6.79 28.55
N GLY A 135 -36.09 -6.22 27.91
CA GLY A 135 -36.04 -4.85 27.39
C GLY A 135 -35.90 -3.77 28.46
N ASN A 136 -36.18 -4.08 29.74
CA ASN A 136 -35.94 -3.17 30.86
C ASN A 136 -34.49 -3.17 31.33
N GLU A 137 -33.79 -4.29 31.16
CA GLU A 137 -32.39 -4.49 31.49
C GLU A 137 -31.49 -4.04 30.31
N ASN A 138 -31.89 -4.40 29.09
CA ASN A 138 -31.19 -4.09 27.85
C ASN A 138 -31.81 -2.86 27.18
N THR A 139 -31.42 -1.67 27.63
CA THR A 139 -32.10 -0.41 27.26
C THR A 139 -31.49 0.34 26.07
N THR A 140 -30.40 -0.20 25.51
CA THR A 140 -29.63 0.40 24.41
C THR A 140 -29.58 -0.52 23.21
N ILE A 141 -29.28 0.04 22.03
CA ILE A 141 -29.03 -0.75 20.82
C ILE A 141 -27.86 -1.70 21.02
N GLN A 142 -26.79 -1.24 21.67
CA GLN A 142 -25.60 -2.06 21.91
C GLN A 142 -25.92 -3.27 22.79
N SER A 143 -26.68 -3.10 23.87
CA SER A 143 -27.07 -4.21 24.75
C SER A 143 -28.03 -5.20 24.07
N MET A 144 -28.76 -4.78 23.03
CA MET A 144 -29.74 -5.62 22.31
C MET A 144 -29.18 -6.26 21.03
N ALA A 145 -28.06 -5.75 20.51
CA ALA A 145 -27.55 -6.11 19.18
C ALA A 145 -27.19 -7.59 19.04
N TYR A 146 -26.60 -8.18 20.08
CA TYR A 146 -26.22 -9.59 20.09
C TYR A 146 -27.46 -10.49 19.97
N THR A 147 -28.42 -10.33 20.89
CA THR A 147 -29.68 -11.09 20.91
C THR A 147 -30.45 -10.92 19.61
N LEU A 148 -30.56 -9.69 19.10
CA LEU A 148 -31.21 -9.46 17.80
C LEU A 148 -30.54 -10.24 16.67
N SER A 149 -29.21 -10.21 16.60
CA SER A 149 -28.43 -10.94 15.58
C SER A 149 -28.61 -12.45 15.73
N HIS A 150 -28.60 -12.97 16.96
CA HIS A 150 -28.79 -14.40 17.26
C HIS A 150 -30.18 -14.90 16.87
N GLU A 151 -31.24 -14.21 17.31
CA GLU A 151 -32.61 -14.60 16.97
C GLU A 151 -32.91 -14.44 15.48
N TYR A 152 -32.31 -13.43 14.83
CA TYR A 152 -32.34 -13.35 13.38
C TYR A 152 -31.55 -14.50 12.73
N GLY A 153 -30.45 -14.93 13.34
CA GLY A 153 -29.68 -16.11 12.96
C GLY A 153 -30.52 -17.39 12.98
N HIS A 154 -31.44 -17.55 13.94
CA HIS A 154 -32.44 -18.61 13.87
C HIS A 154 -33.37 -18.43 12.67
N HIS A 155 -33.94 -17.24 12.46
CA HIS A 155 -34.79 -16.97 11.29
C HIS A 155 -34.11 -17.36 9.96
N PHE A 156 -32.89 -16.90 9.79
CA PHE A 156 -32.02 -17.21 8.66
C PHE A 156 -31.76 -18.70 8.52
N THR A 157 -31.41 -19.37 9.61
CA THR A 157 -31.10 -20.79 9.64
C THR A 157 -32.30 -21.65 9.25
N PHE A 158 -33.46 -21.39 9.86
CA PHE A 158 -34.66 -22.15 9.60
C PHE A 158 -35.12 -21.98 8.15
N TYR A 159 -35.00 -20.78 7.60
CA TYR A 159 -35.26 -20.57 6.19
C TYR A 159 -34.36 -21.44 5.31
N HIS A 160 -33.06 -21.52 5.59
CA HIS A 160 -32.16 -22.34 4.77
C HIS A 160 -32.43 -23.85 4.93
N LEU A 161 -32.58 -24.34 6.16
CA LEU A 161 -32.86 -25.76 6.39
C LEU A 161 -34.20 -26.18 5.78
N LEU A 162 -35.25 -25.38 5.94
CA LEU A 162 -36.59 -25.71 5.46
C LEU A 162 -36.73 -25.39 3.96
N ASN A 163 -36.51 -24.13 3.54
CA ASN A 163 -36.82 -23.69 2.18
C ASN A 163 -35.72 -24.02 1.16
N LYS A 164 -34.43 -24.07 1.54
CA LYS A 164 -33.33 -24.31 0.60
C LYS A 164 -32.88 -25.77 0.58
N GLU A 165 -32.82 -26.41 1.75
CA GLU A 165 -32.42 -27.82 1.87
C GLU A 165 -33.60 -28.81 1.98
N ASN A 166 -34.83 -28.32 2.15
CA ASN A 166 -36.03 -29.15 2.28
C ASN A 166 -35.94 -30.19 3.41
N LYS A 167 -35.41 -29.79 4.58
CA LYS A 167 -35.19 -30.64 5.75
C LYS A 167 -36.16 -30.33 6.86
N MET A 168 -36.92 -31.34 7.27
CA MET A 168 -37.76 -31.30 8.47
C MET A 168 -36.90 -31.32 9.75
N PRO A 169 -37.40 -30.81 10.90
CA PRO A 169 -36.66 -30.80 12.16
C PRO A 169 -35.97 -32.11 12.54
N GLY A 170 -36.67 -33.25 12.36
CA GLY A 170 -36.11 -34.57 12.65
C GLY A 170 -34.99 -35.04 11.72
N THR A 171 -34.75 -34.36 10.59
CA THR A 171 -33.75 -34.77 9.57
C THR A 171 -32.63 -33.76 9.39
N TRP A 172 -32.56 -32.69 10.18
CA TRP A 172 -31.54 -31.63 10.06
C TRP A 172 -30.09 -32.11 10.16
N LYS A 173 -29.80 -33.18 10.92
CA LYS A 173 -28.44 -33.78 10.96
C LYS A 173 -27.98 -34.36 9.61
N THR A 174 -28.91 -34.55 8.67
CA THR A 174 -28.63 -34.96 7.28
C THR A 174 -28.47 -33.79 6.31
N SER A 175 -28.50 -32.54 6.82
CA SER A 175 -28.27 -31.35 6.00
C SER A 175 -26.83 -31.26 5.48
N GLU A 176 -26.66 -30.55 4.38
CA GLU A 176 -25.36 -30.17 3.86
C GLU A 176 -24.61 -29.30 4.87
N TYR A 177 -25.30 -28.38 5.57
CA TYR A 177 -24.66 -27.61 6.64
C TYR A 177 -24.10 -28.53 7.74
N ALA A 178 -24.90 -29.48 8.25
CA ALA A 178 -24.43 -30.41 9.29
C ALA A 178 -23.24 -31.24 8.83
N LYS A 179 -23.17 -31.60 7.54
CA LYS A 179 -22.01 -32.24 6.92
C LYS A 179 -20.80 -31.32 6.90
N SER A 180 -20.95 -30.09 6.41
CA SER A 180 -19.86 -29.09 6.33
C SER A 180 -19.32 -28.71 7.70
N ARG A 181 -20.17 -28.69 8.72
CA ARG A 181 -19.85 -28.40 10.13
C ARG A 181 -19.29 -29.61 10.89
N GLY A 182 -19.46 -30.84 10.37
CA GLY A 182 -18.99 -32.07 10.99
C GLY A 182 -19.86 -32.59 12.15
N VAL A 183 -21.14 -32.23 12.20
CA VAL A 183 -22.06 -32.51 13.33
C VAL A 183 -23.18 -33.51 12.98
N GLN A 184 -22.88 -34.48 12.09
CA GLN A 184 -23.86 -35.46 11.59
C GLN A 184 -24.21 -36.58 12.58
N SER A 185 -23.33 -36.89 13.55
CA SER A 185 -23.51 -38.01 14.48
C SER A 185 -24.51 -37.71 15.62
N THR A 186 -25.19 -38.75 16.12
CA THR A 186 -26.00 -38.70 17.36
C THR A 186 -25.15 -38.60 18.63
N SER A 187 -23.85 -38.89 18.55
CA SER A 187 -22.84 -38.72 19.63
C SER A 187 -22.03 -37.42 19.53
N SER A 188 -22.41 -36.52 18.62
CA SER A 188 -21.94 -35.13 18.62
C SER A 188 -22.35 -34.48 19.95
N PRO A 189 -21.64 -33.48 20.52
CA PRO A 189 -21.85 -33.01 21.90
C PRO A 189 -23.20 -32.32 22.23
N ALA A 190 -24.22 -32.58 21.42
CA ALA A 190 -25.60 -32.66 21.87
C ALA A 190 -25.82 -33.93 22.74
N HIS A 191 -25.27 -33.96 23.96
CA HIS A 191 -25.56 -35.02 24.93
C HIS A 191 -26.50 -34.51 26.03
N ASP A 192 -27.61 -35.23 26.23
CA ASP A 192 -28.52 -35.09 27.38
C ASP A 192 -27.75 -35.28 28.69
N LYS A 193 -27.52 -34.20 29.46
CA LYS A 193 -27.16 -34.31 30.87
C LYS A 193 -28.35 -33.94 31.76
N PRO A 194 -28.50 -34.55 32.94
CA PRO A 194 -29.67 -34.32 33.79
C PRO A 194 -29.57 -32.96 34.48
N PHE A 195 -30.65 -32.18 34.34
CA PHE A 195 -30.98 -30.94 35.04
C PHE A 195 -30.08 -29.71 34.77
N GLY A 196 -30.53 -28.85 33.84
CA GLY A 196 -30.25 -27.40 33.89
C GLY A 196 -29.28 -26.82 32.85
N GLU A 197 -28.67 -27.62 31.98
CA GLU A 197 -27.69 -27.12 30.99
C GLU A 197 -28.24 -27.15 29.55
N TYR A 198 -28.01 -26.05 28.82
CA TYR A 198 -28.49 -25.75 27.46
C TYR A 198 -27.93 -26.74 26.43
N VAL A 199 -28.78 -27.45 25.68
CA VAL A 199 -28.36 -28.33 24.57
C VAL A 199 -28.22 -27.49 23.30
N TRP A 200 -27.02 -27.44 22.71
CA TRP A 200 -26.79 -26.76 21.43
C TRP A 200 -27.32 -27.62 20.27
N ALA A 201 -28.62 -27.54 20.01
CA ALA A 201 -29.22 -28.12 18.82
C ALA A 201 -28.65 -27.47 17.54
N LEU A 202 -28.80 -28.12 16.38
CA LEU A 202 -28.25 -27.59 15.12
C LEU A 202 -28.67 -26.13 14.84
N PRO A 203 -29.93 -25.70 15.07
CA PRO A 203 -30.31 -24.31 14.86
C PRO A 203 -29.61 -23.32 15.80
N GLU A 204 -29.24 -23.73 17.00
CA GLU A 204 -28.46 -22.92 17.95
C GLU A 204 -27.04 -22.71 17.44
N ILE A 205 -26.39 -23.80 17.01
CA ILE A 205 -25.05 -23.77 16.42
C ILE A 205 -25.03 -22.83 15.20
N MET A 206 -26.05 -22.92 14.35
CA MET A 206 -26.16 -22.12 13.14
C MET A 206 -26.49 -20.64 13.42
N ALA A 207 -27.31 -20.35 14.42
CA ALA A 207 -27.59 -18.97 14.84
C ALA A 207 -26.31 -18.29 15.36
N GLU A 208 -25.48 -19.01 16.09
CA GLU A 208 -24.24 -18.48 16.64
C GLU A 208 -23.14 -18.34 15.58
N ASP A 209 -23.06 -19.29 14.66
CA ASP A 209 -22.26 -19.11 13.45
C ASP A 209 -22.73 -17.91 12.63
N TYR A 210 -24.04 -17.64 12.60
CA TYR A 210 -24.59 -16.49 11.92
C TYR A 210 -24.14 -15.18 12.56
N VAL A 211 -24.16 -15.05 13.89
CA VAL A 211 -23.64 -13.85 14.58
C VAL A 211 -22.20 -13.58 14.15
N GLN A 212 -21.35 -14.61 14.11
CA GLN A 212 -19.94 -14.46 13.77
C GLN A 212 -19.72 -14.15 12.28
N LEU A 213 -20.37 -14.86 11.37
CA LEU A 213 -20.17 -14.74 9.91
C LEU A 213 -20.93 -13.55 9.29
N PHE A 214 -22.11 -13.26 9.81
CA PHE A 214 -23.11 -12.37 9.21
C PHE A 214 -23.63 -11.30 10.17
N GLY A 215 -23.28 -11.35 11.45
CA GLY A 215 -23.68 -10.35 12.42
C GLY A 215 -23.15 -8.95 12.09
N SER A 216 -23.85 -7.96 12.61
CA SER A 216 -23.42 -6.56 12.60
C SER A 216 -22.14 -6.34 13.40
N ASP A 217 -21.44 -5.24 13.12
CA ASP A 217 -20.29 -4.78 13.92
C ASP A 217 -20.63 -4.64 15.41
N THR A 218 -21.83 -4.13 15.73
CA THR A 218 -22.28 -3.99 17.12
C THR A 218 -22.48 -5.34 17.80
N ALA A 219 -23.05 -6.34 17.10
CA ALA A 219 -23.31 -7.66 17.66
C ALA A 219 -22.00 -8.39 17.97
N ILE A 220 -21.10 -8.49 16.99
CA ILE A 220 -19.80 -9.17 17.19
C ILE A 220 -18.91 -8.44 18.21
N LYS A 221 -19.06 -7.12 18.35
CA LYS A 221 -18.36 -6.34 19.38
C LYS A 221 -18.80 -6.73 20.80
N VAL A 222 -20.05 -7.10 20.97
CA VAL A 222 -20.65 -7.36 22.29
C VAL A 222 -20.47 -8.82 22.67
N GLY A 223 -20.67 -9.75 21.75
CA GLY A 223 -20.58 -11.17 22.04
C GLY A 223 -20.15 -12.01 20.85
N ALA A 224 -19.55 -13.15 21.18
CA ALA A 224 -19.18 -14.21 20.26
C ALA A 224 -19.35 -15.55 20.98
N GLN A 225 -20.56 -15.83 21.50
CA GLN A 225 -20.77 -17.09 22.19
C GLN A 225 -20.64 -18.25 21.19
N MET A 226 -20.24 -19.40 21.73
CA MET A 226 -20.06 -20.59 20.93
C MET A 226 -20.02 -21.81 21.84
N ASN A 227 -20.42 -22.94 21.28
CA ASN A 227 -20.11 -24.23 21.90
C ASN A 227 -18.59 -24.46 21.87
N VAL A 228 -17.98 -24.50 23.05
CA VAL A 228 -16.52 -24.65 23.22
C VAL A 228 -15.98 -26.00 22.75
N GLU A 229 -16.84 -26.99 22.59
CA GLU A 229 -16.48 -28.31 22.05
C GLU A 229 -16.39 -28.30 20.52
N LEU A 230 -16.95 -27.27 19.87
CA LEU A 230 -16.91 -27.11 18.42
C LEU A 230 -15.77 -26.15 17.99
N PRO A 231 -15.20 -26.34 16.79
CA PRO A 231 -14.38 -25.33 16.13
C PRO A 231 -15.22 -24.10 15.76
N THR A 232 -14.62 -22.90 15.69
CA THR A 232 -15.33 -21.69 15.22
C THR A 232 -15.71 -21.84 13.74
N PRO A 233 -16.63 -21.02 13.20
CA PRO A 233 -16.88 -21.01 11.76
C PRO A 233 -15.64 -20.65 10.91
N PHE A 234 -14.64 -19.97 11.50
CA PHE A 234 -13.38 -19.62 10.84
C PHE A 234 -12.32 -20.72 10.89
N ASP A 235 -12.45 -21.67 11.84
CA ASP A 235 -11.62 -22.87 11.93
C ASP A 235 -12.01 -23.94 10.90
N VAL A 236 -13.19 -23.82 10.30
CA VAL A 236 -13.80 -24.82 9.40
C VAL A 236 -14.11 -24.19 8.04
N PRO A 237 -13.15 -24.20 7.09
CA PRO A 237 -13.31 -23.52 5.80
C PRO A 237 -14.56 -23.91 5.01
N THR A 238 -14.99 -25.18 5.14
CA THR A 238 -16.17 -25.74 4.44
C THR A 238 -17.48 -25.07 4.80
N ILE A 239 -17.56 -24.30 5.90
CA ILE A 239 -18.77 -23.56 6.28
C ILE A 239 -18.97 -22.34 5.39
N GLN A 240 -17.92 -21.57 5.13
CA GLN A 240 -18.01 -20.43 4.20
C GLN A 240 -18.27 -20.92 2.76
N GLU A 241 -17.70 -22.07 2.37
CA GLU A 241 -18.00 -22.71 1.09
C GLU A 241 -19.48 -23.12 0.99
N TYR A 242 -20.02 -23.73 2.06
CA TYR A 242 -21.45 -24.05 2.14
C TYR A 242 -22.31 -22.79 1.96
N TRP A 243 -22.01 -21.70 2.67
CA TRP A 243 -22.78 -20.47 2.54
C TRP A 243 -22.62 -19.80 1.18
N ASN A 244 -21.43 -19.87 0.56
CA ASN A 244 -21.19 -19.33 -0.78
C ASN A 244 -22.07 -20.01 -1.84
N LYS A 245 -22.42 -21.29 -1.68
CA LYS A 245 -23.39 -21.99 -2.57
C LYS A 245 -24.76 -21.31 -2.59
N TYR A 246 -25.25 -20.87 -1.43
CA TYR A 246 -26.57 -20.25 -1.29
C TYR A 246 -26.54 -18.73 -1.40
N LEU A 247 -25.37 -18.13 -1.15
CA LEU A 247 -25.09 -16.69 -1.18
C LEU A 247 -23.83 -16.42 -2.03
N PRO A 248 -23.91 -16.54 -3.38
CA PRO A 248 -22.74 -16.50 -4.25
C PRO A 248 -21.98 -15.16 -4.26
N ASN A 249 -22.63 -14.07 -3.81
CA ASN A 249 -21.99 -12.76 -3.65
C ASN A 249 -21.09 -12.67 -2.40
N TYR A 250 -21.03 -13.72 -1.59
CA TYR A 250 -20.23 -13.80 -0.36
C TYR A 250 -19.03 -14.72 -0.60
N GLU A 251 -17.91 -14.16 -1.06
CA GLU A 251 -16.69 -14.93 -1.32
C GLU A 251 -16.02 -15.40 -0.01
N PRO A 252 -15.65 -16.70 0.11
CA PRO A 252 -14.89 -17.18 1.25
C PRO A 252 -13.58 -16.41 1.46
N LYS A 253 -13.26 -16.09 2.72
CA LYS A 253 -12.02 -15.40 3.11
C LYS A 253 -11.17 -16.30 4.01
N SER A 254 -9.86 -16.28 3.79
CA SER A 254 -8.92 -16.96 4.67
C SER A 254 -8.94 -16.36 6.07
N ALA A 255 -8.81 -17.23 7.07
CA ALA A 255 -8.78 -16.81 8.46
C ALA A 255 -7.57 -15.89 8.74
N LEU A 256 -7.73 -14.97 9.70
CA LEU A 256 -6.63 -14.13 10.17
C LEU A 256 -5.62 -14.99 10.97
N PRO A 257 -4.30 -14.81 10.75
CA PRO A 257 -3.28 -15.40 11.61
C PRO A 257 -3.32 -14.77 13.01
N PHE A 258 -3.41 -15.61 14.05
CA PHE A 258 -3.52 -15.19 15.44
C PHE A 258 -2.69 -16.11 16.34
N TYR A 259 -1.71 -15.54 17.03
CA TYR A 259 -0.66 -16.29 17.71
C TYR A 259 -0.42 -15.79 19.13
N LEU A 260 -0.05 -16.70 20.03
CA LEU A 260 0.62 -16.36 21.28
C LEU A 260 2.12 -16.30 20.98
N THR A 261 2.73 -15.12 21.08
CA THR A 261 4.16 -14.92 20.78
C THR A 261 5.05 -14.96 22.01
N SER A 262 4.50 -14.66 23.18
CA SER A 262 5.18 -14.75 24.47
C SER A 262 4.18 -14.78 25.62
N TYR A 263 4.65 -15.13 26.82
CA TYR A 263 3.89 -15.01 28.06
C TYR A 263 4.82 -14.72 29.23
N GLU A 264 4.27 -14.12 30.29
CA GLU A 264 4.96 -13.94 31.56
C GLU A 264 4.06 -14.44 32.69
N MET A 265 4.62 -15.21 33.62
CA MET A 265 3.95 -15.49 34.90
C MET A 265 4.14 -14.30 35.84
N ASN A 266 3.09 -13.91 36.55
CA ASN A 266 3.24 -12.85 37.54
C ASN A 266 4.12 -13.32 38.71
N SER A 267 5.12 -12.50 39.06
CA SER A 267 6.08 -12.80 40.12
C SER A 267 5.49 -12.84 41.54
N TYR A 268 4.32 -12.24 41.76
CA TYR A 268 3.63 -12.20 43.06
C TYR A 268 2.47 -13.20 43.16
N ASN A 269 1.89 -13.59 42.02
CA ASN A 269 0.84 -14.61 41.95
C ASN A 269 1.09 -15.51 40.73
N ALA A 270 1.65 -16.70 40.94
CA ALA A 270 1.97 -17.66 39.89
C ALA A 270 0.73 -18.25 39.16
N ASN A 271 -0.48 -17.83 39.53
CA ASN A 271 -1.71 -18.17 38.83
C ASN A 271 -2.08 -17.18 37.74
N MET A 272 -1.55 -15.95 37.81
CA MET A 272 -1.82 -14.90 36.83
C MET A 272 -0.77 -14.89 35.72
N TYR A 273 -1.24 -14.78 34.49
CA TYR A 273 -0.41 -14.68 33.29
C TYR A 273 -0.56 -13.31 32.64
N ASN A 274 0.51 -12.80 32.04
CA ASN A 274 0.44 -11.80 31.00
C ASN A 274 0.69 -12.49 29.66
N LEU A 275 -0.07 -12.13 28.63
CA LEU A 275 0.04 -12.77 27.31
C LEU A 275 0.48 -11.74 26.28
N GLN A 276 1.41 -12.11 25.40
CA GLN A 276 1.72 -11.33 24.22
C GLN A 276 1.03 -11.98 23.02
N LEU A 277 0.07 -11.28 22.43
CA LEU A 277 -0.73 -11.79 21.31
C LEU A 277 -0.41 -11.00 20.04
N LEU A 278 -0.20 -11.73 18.95
CA LEU A 278 0.02 -11.19 17.63
C LEU A 278 -1.13 -11.54 16.69
N LEU A 279 -1.72 -10.52 16.09
CA LEU A 279 -2.74 -10.62 15.05
C LEU A 279 -2.25 -9.94 13.78
N GLN A 280 -2.34 -10.63 12.63
CA GLN A 280 -1.79 -10.16 11.35
C GLN A 280 -2.83 -10.12 10.23
N ASN A 281 -2.47 -9.48 9.12
CA ASN A 281 -3.26 -9.39 7.89
C ASN A 281 -4.65 -8.77 8.07
N MET A 282 -4.81 -7.87 9.04
CA MET A 282 -6.04 -7.11 9.25
C MET A 282 -6.20 -6.05 8.16
N ASN A 283 -7.44 -5.71 7.78
CA ASN A 283 -7.71 -4.68 6.76
C ASN A 283 -7.91 -3.26 7.34
N GLN A 284 -7.22 -2.94 8.44
CA GLN A 284 -7.32 -1.66 9.17
C GLN A 284 -8.73 -1.32 9.72
N LYS A 285 -9.71 -2.22 9.64
CA LYS A 285 -10.99 -2.09 10.35
C LYS A 285 -10.91 -2.55 11.80
N PRO A 286 -11.86 -2.13 12.67
CA PRO A 286 -11.97 -2.66 14.02
C PRO A 286 -12.00 -4.19 14.03
N THR A 287 -11.12 -4.78 14.83
CA THR A 287 -11.06 -6.22 15.07
C THR A 287 -11.29 -6.47 16.56
N TYR A 288 -12.33 -7.24 16.88
CA TYR A 288 -12.72 -7.54 18.25
C TYR A 288 -12.09 -8.85 18.69
N VAL A 289 -11.35 -8.81 19.79
CA VAL A 289 -10.71 -9.99 20.38
C VAL A 289 -11.56 -10.47 21.54
N HIS A 290 -11.95 -11.74 21.50
CA HIS A 290 -12.79 -12.37 22.53
C HIS A 290 -12.03 -13.51 23.20
N ALA A 291 -12.37 -13.76 24.45
CA ALA A 291 -11.88 -14.85 25.27
C ALA A 291 -13.06 -15.67 25.78
N THR A 292 -13.01 -16.97 25.54
CA THR A 292 -14.01 -17.93 25.98
C THR A 292 -13.35 -19.02 26.79
N GLU A 293 -13.86 -19.24 27.99
CA GLU A 293 -13.37 -20.28 28.90
C GLU A 293 -13.49 -21.67 28.25
N GLY A 294 -12.48 -22.53 28.40
CA GLY A 294 -12.34 -23.73 27.59
C GLY A 294 -13.29 -24.89 27.92
N THR A 295 -14.03 -24.82 29.03
CA THR A 295 -15.07 -25.79 29.42
C THR A 295 -16.50 -25.28 29.19
N GLY A 296 -16.67 -24.02 28.80
CA GLY A 296 -17.97 -23.40 28.53
C GLY A 296 -18.70 -22.97 29.81
N ARG A 297 -18.00 -22.86 30.93
CA ARG A 297 -18.57 -22.46 32.23
C ARG A 297 -18.97 -20.99 32.26
N TYR A 298 -18.24 -20.14 31.55
CA TYR A 298 -18.45 -18.70 31.51
C TYR A 298 -18.76 -18.25 30.08
N GLU A 299 -19.54 -17.18 29.97
CA GLU A 299 -19.81 -16.53 28.69
C GLU A 299 -18.53 -15.94 28.09
N SER A 300 -18.53 -15.80 26.75
CA SER A 300 -17.43 -15.15 26.06
C SER A 300 -17.34 -13.67 26.44
N VAL A 301 -16.15 -13.21 26.81
CA VAL A 301 -15.90 -11.81 27.16
C VAL A 301 -14.99 -11.15 26.12
N ARG A 302 -15.23 -9.86 25.86
CA ARG A 302 -14.36 -9.09 24.96
C ARG A 302 -13.08 -8.68 25.68
N LEU A 303 -11.95 -9.14 25.17
CA LEU A 303 -10.61 -8.80 25.65
C LEU A 303 -10.12 -7.45 25.09
N ASP A 304 -10.34 -7.18 23.80
CA ASP A 304 -9.85 -5.94 23.16
C ASP A 304 -10.64 -5.51 21.92
N THR A 305 -10.37 -4.29 21.46
CA THR A 305 -10.71 -3.79 20.13
C THR A 305 -9.47 -3.18 19.48
N ILE A 306 -8.88 -3.87 18.51
CA ILE A 306 -7.73 -3.40 17.74
C ILE A 306 -8.25 -2.56 16.56
N LYS A 307 -7.62 -1.41 16.28
CA LYS A 307 -8.06 -0.47 15.22
C LYS A 307 -6.87 0.06 14.41
N ASP A 308 -7.16 0.46 13.17
CA ASP A 308 -6.28 1.27 12.31
C ASP A 308 -4.88 0.69 12.09
N THR A 309 -4.75 -0.64 12.05
CA THR A 309 -3.49 -1.33 11.80
C THR A 309 -3.68 -2.63 11.01
N GLU A 310 -2.66 -3.03 10.26
CA GLU A 310 -2.59 -4.32 9.56
C GLU A 310 -2.05 -5.45 10.46
N GLU A 311 -1.33 -5.07 11.51
CA GLU A 311 -0.69 -5.98 12.47
C GLU A 311 -0.72 -5.40 13.89
N SER A 312 -0.90 -6.25 14.90
CA SER A 312 -0.81 -5.86 16.31
C SER A 312 -0.13 -6.95 17.13
N ASN A 313 1.05 -6.65 17.69
CA ASN A 313 1.75 -7.48 18.66
C ASN A 313 1.70 -6.81 20.05
N LYS A 314 0.76 -7.21 20.91
CA LYS A 314 0.43 -6.49 22.14
C LYS A 314 0.51 -7.36 23.38
N TRP A 315 1.05 -6.80 24.46
CA TRP A 315 0.97 -7.39 25.80
C TRP A 315 -0.38 -7.09 26.46
N TYR A 316 -1.02 -8.15 26.95
CA TYR A 316 -2.23 -8.13 27.77
C TYR A 316 -1.83 -8.43 29.20
N ASN A 317 -1.81 -7.39 30.02
CA ASN A 317 -1.46 -7.47 31.43
C ASN A 317 -2.72 -7.54 32.29
N TYR A 318 -2.81 -8.54 33.16
CA TYR A 318 -4.01 -8.75 33.98
C TYR A 318 -4.38 -7.54 34.86
N ARG A 319 -3.41 -6.73 35.29
CA ARG A 319 -3.66 -5.52 36.11
C ARG A 319 -4.24 -4.37 35.31
N GLN A 320 -4.09 -4.40 33.99
CA GLN A 320 -4.61 -3.38 33.08
C GLN A 320 -5.99 -3.74 32.52
N LEU A 321 -6.40 -5.01 32.66
CA LEU A 321 -7.74 -5.46 32.33
C LEU A 321 -8.73 -5.11 33.45
N SER A 322 -9.98 -4.85 33.08
CA SER A 322 -11.06 -4.65 34.05
C SER A 322 -11.29 -5.91 34.89
N SER A 323 -11.89 -5.75 36.07
CA SER A 323 -12.29 -6.88 36.93
C SER A 323 -13.15 -7.91 36.21
N ASP A 324 -13.95 -7.46 35.25
CA ASP A 324 -14.93 -8.30 34.56
C ASP A 324 -14.27 -9.17 33.46
N VAL A 325 -13.01 -8.91 33.14
CA VAL A 325 -12.26 -9.59 32.08
C VAL A 325 -10.95 -10.19 32.59
N ASN A 326 -10.32 -9.64 33.63
CA ASN A 326 -8.99 -10.07 34.06
C ASN A 326 -8.89 -11.55 34.48
N TRP A 327 -10.03 -12.15 34.87
CA TRP A 327 -10.15 -13.57 35.19
C TRP A 327 -9.71 -14.48 34.04
N VAL A 328 -9.80 -14.01 32.79
CA VAL A 328 -9.36 -14.79 31.61
C VAL A 328 -7.87 -15.10 31.63
N LEU A 329 -7.10 -14.38 32.44
CA LEU A 329 -5.65 -14.55 32.62
C LEU A 329 -5.28 -15.25 33.95
N ASP A 330 -6.27 -15.75 34.70
CA ASP A 330 -6.08 -16.52 35.93
C ASP A 330 -6.28 -18.02 35.68
N LYS A 331 -5.23 -18.82 35.86
CA LYS A 331 -5.33 -20.29 35.68
C LYS A 331 -6.23 -20.99 36.70
N THR A 332 -6.58 -20.33 37.81
CA THR A 332 -7.49 -20.90 38.82
C THR A 332 -8.95 -20.78 38.43
N GLU A 333 -9.29 -19.79 37.60
CA GLU A 333 -10.63 -19.62 37.05
C GLU A 333 -10.88 -20.59 35.90
N SER A 334 -9.86 -20.82 35.05
CA SER A 334 -9.86 -21.94 34.10
C SER A 334 -8.46 -22.35 33.67
N GLU A 335 -8.27 -23.66 33.46
CA GLU A 335 -7.04 -24.22 32.93
C GLU A 335 -6.87 -24.00 31.42
N THR A 336 -7.98 -23.80 30.69
CA THR A 336 -7.98 -23.69 29.23
C THR A 336 -8.78 -22.47 28.79
N MET A 337 -8.28 -21.80 27.75
CA MET A 337 -8.89 -20.59 27.21
C MET A 337 -8.88 -20.66 25.69
N ARG A 338 -9.94 -20.16 25.05
CA ARG A 338 -9.99 -19.99 23.61
C ARG A 338 -10.07 -18.51 23.29
N LEU A 339 -9.10 -18.02 22.53
CA LEU A 339 -9.09 -16.66 22.01
C LEU A 339 -9.54 -16.67 20.55
N THR A 340 -10.41 -15.73 20.20
CA THR A 340 -10.88 -15.51 18.83
C THR A 340 -10.75 -14.03 18.49
N ALA A 341 -10.66 -13.73 17.20
CA ALA A 341 -10.69 -12.36 16.70
C ALA A 341 -11.65 -12.27 15.51
N ILE A 342 -12.53 -11.28 15.47
CA ILE A 342 -13.52 -11.11 14.40
C ILE A 342 -13.50 -9.67 13.91
N GLN A 343 -13.41 -9.51 12.59
CA GLN A 343 -13.40 -8.24 11.88
C GLN A 343 -14.67 -8.12 11.02
N HIS A 344 -15.41 -7.03 11.20
CA HIS A 344 -16.63 -6.79 10.44
C HIS A 344 -16.33 -6.51 8.96
N SER A 345 -17.18 -7.05 8.08
CA SER A 345 -17.23 -6.65 6.67
C SER A 345 -18.60 -6.09 6.33
N ASP A 346 -18.64 -5.00 5.56
CA ASP A 346 -19.88 -4.40 5.07
C ASP A 346 -20.50 -5.23 3.92
N ILE A 347 -19.64 -5.96 3.19
CA ILE A 347 -20.00 -6.81 2.05
C ILE A 347 -19.33 -8.17 2.24
N GLY A 348 -20.05 -9.27 2.00
CA GLY A 348 -19.52 -10.62 2.18
C GLY A 348 -19.47 -11.07 3.64
N PHE A 349 -18.70 -12.12 3.92
CA PHE A 349 -18.52 -12.62 5.28
C PHE A 349 -17.73 -11.64 6.15
N ASN A 350 -18.06 -11.58 7.44
CA ASN A 350 -17.10 -11.16 8.44
C ASN A 350 -15.85 -12.05 8.36
N ARG A 351 -14.70 -11.51 8.72
CA ARG A 351 -13.43 -12.25 8.67
C ARG A 351 -12.95 -12.50 10.09
N GLY A 352 -12.77 -13.76 10.47
CA GLY A 352 -12.25 -14.13 11.78
C GLY A 352 -10.89 -14.80 11.74
N ALA A 353 -10.23 -14.84 12.88
CA ALA A 353 -9.02 -15.60 13.09
C ALA A 353 -9.30 -17.08 13.33
N LYS A 354 -8.32 -17.93 12.99
CA LYS A 354 -8.29 -19.29 13.50
C LYS A 354 -8.19 -19.21 15.03
N SER A 355 -8.98 -20.00 15.76
CA SER A 355 -9.03 -19.90 17.21
C SER A 355 -7.69 -20.30 17.84
N LEU A 356 -7.22 -19.47 18.76
CA LEU A 356 -6.01 -19.70 19.53
C LEU A 356 -6.41 -20.36 20.85
N LYS A 357 -6.11 -21.65 20.99
CA LYS A 357 -6.41 -22.43 22.21
C LYS A 357 -5.20 -22.43 23.13
N LEU A 358 -5.38 -21.96 24.35
CA LEU A 358 -4.39 -21.90 25.40
C LEU A 358 -4.66 -22.95 26.47
N ASN A 359 -3.61 -23.54 27.00
CA ASN A 359 -3.64 -24.37 28.19
C ASN A 359 -2.63 -23.81 29.19
N TYR A 360 -3.10 -23.21 30.28
CA TYR A 360 -2.23 -22.54 31.25
C TYR A 360 -1.25 -23.50 31.95
N LYS A 361 -1.57 -24.79 32.08
CA LYS A 361 -0.63 -25.80 32.62
C LYS A 361 0.55 -26.07 31.70
N ASN A 362 0.38 -25.86 30.39
CA ASN A 362 1.42 -26.10 29.39
C ASN A 362 1.51 -24.95 28.37
N ILE A 363 1.41 -23.71 28.86
CA ILE A 363 1.27 -22.53 28.00
C ILE A 363 2.50 -22.32 27.11
N ALA A 364 3.67 -22.77 27.56
CA ALA A 364 4.88 -22.76 26.76
C ALA A 364 4.71 -23.48 25.41
N SER A 365 3.96 -24.58 25.36
CA SER A 365 3.67 -25.29 24.09
C SER A 365 2.69 -24.56 23.18
N ASN A 366 1.96 -23.57 23.70
CA ASN A 366 1.06 -22.73 22.91
C ASN A 366 1.78 -21.52 22.30
N VAL A 367 3.01 -21.21 22.75
CA VAL A 367 3.81 -20.13 22.17
C VAL A 367 4.24 -20.53 20.76
N THR A 368 3.80 -19.74 19.78
CA THR A 368 4.16 -19.93 18.38
C THR A 368 5.57 -19.43 18.16
N SER A 369 6.43 -20.26 17.55
CA SER A 369 7.82 -19.88 17.31
C SER A 369 7.92 -18.66 16.39
N GLY A 370 8.91 -17.79 16.61
CA GLY A 370 9.16 -16.63 15.74
C GLY A 370 9.33 -17.01 14.26
N VAL A 371 9.86 -18.21 13.99
CA VAL A 371 9.94 -18.78 12.63
C VAL A 371 8.56 -18.94 12.02
N GLU A 372 7.62 -19.58 12.72
CA GLU A 372 6.27 -19.84 12.20
C GLU A 372 5.46 -18.55 12.08
N VAL A 373 5.73 -17.58 12.95
CA VAL A 373 5.04 -16.28 12.99
C VAL A 373 5.50 -15.34 11.88
N PHE A 374 6.82 -15.18 11.70
CA PHE A 374 7.36 -14.09 10.88
C PHE A 374 7.86 -14.54 9.53
N LYS A 375 8.05 -15.85 9.31
CA LYS A 375 8.60 -16.35 8.04
C LYS A 375 7.72 -15.92 6.88
N ASP A 376 8.35 -15.27 5.92
CA ASP A 376 7.68 -14.85 4.70
C ASP A 376 6.86 -16.01 4.11
N SER A 377 5.58 -15.74 3.89
CA SER A 377 4.64 -16.75 3.40
C SER A 377 4.94 -17.19 1.96
N LYS A 378 5.83 -16.47 1.27
CA LYS A 378 6.33 -16.79 -0.07
C LYS A 378 7.78 -16.33 -0.23
N ILE A 379 8.47 -16.90 -1.22
CA ILE A 379 9.78 -16.41 -1.67
C ILE A 379 9.54 -15.29 -2.68
N TYR A 380 10.07 -14.09 -2.39
CA TYR A 380 9.97 -12.94 -3.28
C TYR A 380 10.92 -13.06 -4.48
N ASN A 381 10.45 -12.64 -5.65
CA ASN A 381 11.32 -12.49 -6.82
C ASN A 381 12.10 -11.15 -6.76
N ALA A 382 13.10 -10.99 -7.63
CA ALA A 382 13.96 -9.81 -7.62
C ALA A 382 13.24 -8.48 -7.86
N SER A 383 12.15 -8.46 -8.65
CA SER A 383 11.35 -7.24 -8.86
C SER A 383 10.59 -6.86 -7.58
N GLU A 384 10.01 -7.84 -6.87
CA GLU A 384 9.34 -7.62 -5.59
C GLU A 384 10.32 -7.11 -4.52
N ILE A 385 11.51 -7.71 -4.39
CA ILE A 385 12.56 -7.25 -3.46
C ILE A 385 13.02 -5.83 -3.78
N LYS A 386 13.32 -5.54 -5.04
CA LYS A 386 13.72 -4.17 -5.45
C LYS A 386 12.60 -3.16 -5.23
N THR A 387 11.34 -3.58 -5.32
CA THR A 387 10.18 -2.73 -5.05
C THR A 387 10.15 -2.37 -3.56
N MET A 388 10.32 -3.36 -2.67
CA MET A 388 10.41 -3.12 -1.23
C MET A 388 11.59 -2.21 -0.86
N LEU A 389 12.78 -2.50 -1.40
CA LEU A 389 13.98 -1.68 -1.19
C LEU A 389 13.76 -0.23 -1.60
N ARG A 390 13.14 0.00 -2.76
CA ARG A 390 12.83 1.33 -3.26
C ARG A 390 11.84 2.05 -2.34
N GLU A 391 10.73 1.42 -1.99
CA GLU A 391 9.69 2.02 -1.16
C GLU A 391 10.25 2.45 0.20
N ILE A 392 10.95 1.54 0.87
CA ILE A 392 11.59 1.82 2.16
C ILE A 392 12.64 2.91 2.02
N ALA A 393 13.44 2.90 0.94
CA ALA A 393 14.41 3.96 0.69
C ALA A 393 13.73 5.33 0.61
N VAL A 394 12.69 5.45 -0.22
CA VAL A 394 11.93 6.69 -0.41
C VAL A 394 11.28 7.16 0.90
N GLU A 395 10.64 6.26 1.64
CA GLU A 395 10.04 6.54 2.96
C GLU A 395 11.06 7.12 3.96
N ASN A 396 12.31 6.70 3.88
CA ASN A 396 13.39 7.16 4.75
C ASN A 396 14.21 8.33 4.15
N GLY A 397 13.82 8.83 2.96
CA GLY A 397 14.55 9.86 2.22
C GLY A 397 15.97 9.44 1.88
N ILE A 398 16.16 8.17 1.53
CA ILE A 398 17.41 7.55 1.07
C ILE A 398 17.28 7.34 -0.45
N PRO A 399 18.28 7.68 -1.26
CA PRO A 399 18.34 7.28 -2.67
C PRO A 399 18.17 5.76 -2.84
N PRO A 400 17.16 5.27 -3.60
CA PRO A 400 16.95 3.84 -3.83
C PRO A 400 18.16 3.11 -4.41
N GLU A 401 18.99 3.81 -5.20
CA GLU A 401 20.27 3.29 -5.71
C GLU A 401 21.15 2.73 -4.58
N ILE A 402 21.17 3.39 -3.43
CA ILE A 402 22.01 3.03 -2.28
C ILE A 402 21.51 1.77 -1.59
N LEU A 403 20.22 1.70 -1.22
CA LEU A 403 19.70 0.50 -0.55
C LEU A 403 19.79 -0.73 -1.44
N LYS A 404 19.51 -0.58 -2.76
CA LYS A 404 19.68 -1.68 -3.72
C LYS A 404 21.14 -2.14 -3.79
N ALA A 405 22.09 -1.22 -3.84
CA ALA A 405 23.51 -1.56 -3.89
C ALA A 405 24.04 -2.19 -2.59
N ILE A 406 23.58 -1.72 -1.42
CA ILE A 406 23.89 -2.36 -0.13
C ILE A 406 23.33 -3.78 -0.12
N ALA A 407 22.02 -3.97 -0.32
CA ALA A 407 21.40 -5.29 -0.34
C ALA A 407 22.09 -6.25 -1.32
N TYR A 408 22.49 -5.76 -2.49
CA TYR A 408 23.23 -6.53 -3.47
C TYR A 408 24.64 -6.92 -3.01
N ASN A 409 25.41 -6.00 -2.44
CA ASN A 409 26.76 -6.28 -1.98
C ASN A 409 26.78 -7.18 -0.73
N GLU A 410 25.76 -7.07 0.12
CA GLU A 410 25.65 -7.85 1.35
C GLU A 410 25.29 -9.31 1.08
N THR A 411 24.25 -9.56 0.28
CA THR A 411 23.68 -10.91 0.12
C THR A 411 23.23 -11.21 -1.31
N ALA A 412 23.62 -10.37 -2.28
CA ALA A 412 22.97 -10.34 -3.58
C ALA A 412 21.44 -10.27 -3.42
N MET A 413 20.92 -9.34 -2.61
CA MET A 413 19.47 -9.14 -2.40
C MET A 413 18.72 -10.40 -1.92
N GLN A 414 19.33 -11.23 -1.06
CA GLN A 414 18.71 -12.46 -0.55
C GLN A 414 18.54 -12.41 0.96
N GLN A 415 17.30 -12.55 1.43
CA GLN A 415 17.02 -12.74 2.86
C GLN A 415 17.43 -14.14 3.34
N TYR A 416 17.21 -15.16 2.51
CA TYR A 416 17.43 -16.57 2.84
C TYR A 416 18.46 -17.21 1.91
N ASN A 417 19.17 -18.21 2.41
CA ASN A 417 20.04 -19.08 1.62
C ASN A 417 19.23 -20.14 0.84
N SER A 418 19.92 -20.97 0.06
CA SER A 418 19.30 -22.04 -0.74
C SER A 418 18.58 -23.12 0.08
N ALA A 419 18.87 -23.24 1.38
CA ALA A 419 18.18 -24.13 2.31
C ALA A 419 16.94 -23.47 2.96
N GLY A 420 16.59 -22.23 2.58
CA GLY A 420 15.48 -21.48 3.15
C GLY A 420 15.73 -21.00 4.58
N GLN A 421 16.99 -20.95 5.01
CA GLN A 421 17.41 -20.39 6.30
C GLN A 421 17.83 -18.93 6.12
N PRO A 422 17.65 -18.05 7.13
CA PRO A 422 18.11 -16.67 7.09
C PRO A 422 19.61 -16.59 6.78
N ASN A 423 20.00 -15.67 5.92
CA ASN A 423 21.41 -15.38 5.68
C ASN A 423 22.00 -14.71 6.93
N ILE A 424 22.90 -15.40 7.62
CA ILE A 424 23.58 -14.89 8.81
C ILE A 424 25.09 -14.98 8.58
N SER A 425 25.80 -13.85 8.58
CA SER A 425 27.27 -13.81 8.43
C SER A 425 28.00 -14.23 9.70
N SER A 426 29.30 -14.49 9.57
CA SER A 426 30.15 -14.88 10.70
C SER A 426 30.31 -13.80 11.77
N ASP A 427 30.07 -12.52 11.44
CA ASP A 427 30.05 -11.40 12.39
C ASP A 427 28.65 -11.10 12.94
N GLY A 428 27.65 -11.94 12.64
CA GLY A 428 26.29 -11.84 13.18
C GLY A 428 25.36 -10.90 12.41
N GLY A 429 25.72 -10.50 11.19
CA GLY A 429 24.86 -9.74 10.28
C GLY A 429 23.68 -10.57 9.80
N ILE A 430 22.46 -10.05 9.98
CA ILE A 430 21.21 -10.78 9.72
C ILE A 430 20.55 -10.29 8.42
N GLY A 431 20.21 -11.24 7.55
CA GLY A 431 19.29 -11.08 6.42
C GLY A 431 19.84 -10.24 5.27
N ILE A 432 18.92 -9.78 4.41
CA ILE A 432 19.23 -9.12 3.13
C ILE A 432 20.10 -7.86 3.29
N MET A 433 19.94 -7.13 4.39
CA MET A 433 20.69 -5.92 4.71
C MET A 433 21.92 -6.17 5.62
N GLN A 434 22.15 -7.41 6.04
CA GLN A 434 23.22 -7.81 6.99
C GLN A 434 23.24 -6.91 8.24
N VAL A 435 22.08 -6.78 8.89
CA VAL A 435 21.95 -5.96 10.10
C VAL A 435 22.67 -6.65 11.27
N THR A 436 23.74 -6.04 11.76
CA THR A 436 24.50 -6.52 12.93
C THR A 436 24.16 -5.69 14.16
N LEU A 437 23.46 -6.29 15.12
CA LEU A 437 23.06 -5.63 16.37
C LEU A 437 23.22 -6.61 17.55
N PRO A 438 23.97 -6.25 18.61
CA PRO A 438 23.94 -7.00 19.86
C PRO A 438 22.54 -7.05 20.46
N GLU A 439 22.19 -8.15 21.13
CA GLU A 439 20.84 -8.38 21.68
C GLU A 439 20.37 -7.26 22.61
N VAL A 440 21.24 -6.79 23.49
CA VAL A 440 20.95 -5.67 24.41
C VAL A 440 20.62 -4.38 23.64
N GLU A 441 21.31 -4.12 22.54
CA GLU A 441 21.05 -2.95 21.70
C GLU A 441 19.71 -3.10 20.95
N ALA A 442 19.44 -4.29 20.39
CA ALA A 442 18.18 -4.59 19.73
C ALA A 442 16.98 -4.38 20.68
N ILE A 443 17.06 -4.89 21.91
CA ILE A 443 16.05 -4.68 22.96
C ILE A 443 15.86 -3.19 23.22
N SER A 444 16.95 -2.44 23.42
CA SER A 444 16.87 -0.99 23.70
C SER A 444 16.22 -0.18 22.56
N LYS A 445 16.34 -0.66 21.31
CA LYS A 445 15.78 -0.03 20.11
C LYS A 445 14.39 -0.57 19.74
N GLY A 446 13.84 -1.52 20.51
CA GLY A 446 12.57 -2.19 20.22
C GLY A 446 12.62 -3.01 18.92
N ILE A 447 13.78 -3.59 18.60
CA ILE A 447 13.99 -4.39 17.40
C ILE A 447 13.82 -5.87 17.74
N ASP A 448 12.91 -6.54 17.05
CA ASP A 448 12.66 -7.97 17.19
C ASP A 448 13.64 -8.76 16.32
N LEU A 449 14.61 -9.41 16.95
CA LEU A 449 15.66 -10.17 16.26
C LEU A 449 15.14 -11.42 15.54
N GLU A 450 14.05 -12.03 16.01
CA GLU A 450 13.45 -13.16 15.32
C GLU A 450 12.70 -12.68 14.07
N ARG A 451 11.94 -11.59 14.18
CA ARG A 451 11.32 -10.96 13.01
C ARG A 451 12.38 -10.51 12.00
N LEU A 452 13.49 -9.95 12.46
CA LEU A 452 14.60 -9.51 11.60
C LEU A 452 15.19 -10.64 10.73
N LYS A 453 15.16 -11.88 11.23
CA LYS A 453 15.62 -13.08 10.50
C LYS A 453 14.61 -13.54 9.46
N TRP A 454 13.32 -13.41 9.75
CA TRP A 454 12.27 -14.13 9.04
C TRP A 454 11.33 -13.25 8.22
N ASP A 455 11.29 -11.94 8.44
CA ASP A 455 10.50 -10.96 7.68
C ASP A 455 11.44 -10.10 6.83
N THR A 456 11.43 -10.34 5.51
CA THR A 456 12.31 -9.63 4.56
C THR A 456 12.06 -8.12 4.58
N ARG A 457 10.79 -7.68 4.65
CA ARG A 457 10.46 -6.24 4.64
C ARG A 457 10.96 -5.58 5.93
N TYR A 458 10.76 -6.22 7.08
CA TYR A 458 11.26 -5.71 8.36
C TYR A 458 12.78 -5.63 8.39
N ASN A 459 13.49 -6.63 7.83
CA ASN A 459 14.95 -6.57 7.70
C ASN A 459 15.41 -5.34 6.90
N ILE A 460 14.76 -5.07 5.77
CA ILE A 460 15.06 -3.88 4.95
C ILE A 460 14.75 -2.58 5.70
N GLN A 461 13.64 -2.51 6.43
CA GLN A 461 13.25 -1.34 7.23
C GLN A 461 14.29 -1.03 8.31
N ILE A 462 14.76 -2.05 9.04
CA ILE A 462 15.79 -1.87 10.07
C ILE A 462 17.12 -1.46 9.45
N GLY A 463 17.55 -2.08 8.35
CA GLY A 463 18.77 -1.67 7.63
C GLY A 463 18.71 -0.21 7.16
N ALA A 464 17.58 0.21 6.58
CA ALA A 464 17.37 1.60 6.18
C ALA A 464 17.39 2.58 7.37
N LYS A 465 16.76 2.22 8.49
CA LYS A 465 16.79 3.01 9.73
C LYS A 465 18.21 3.19 10.25
N ILE A 466 19.02 2.12 10.29
CA ILE A 466 20.42 2.19 10.72
C ILE A 466 21.23 3.09 9.79
N LEU A 467 21.08 2.95 8.46
CA LEU A 467 21.77 3.82 7.50
C LEU A 467 21.36 5.29 7.70
N LYS A 468 20.09 5.56 7.98
CA LYS A 468 19.61 6.91 8.29
C LYS A 468 20.18 7.45 9.61
N GLU A 469 20.32 6.61 10.62
CA GLU A 469 21.02 6.97 11.87
C GLU A 469 22.48 7.35 11.58
N LYS A 470 23.18 6.62 10.70
CA LYS A 470 24.54 6.99 10.27
C LYS A 470 24.56 8.32 9.54
N TRP A 471 23.65 8.54 8.60
CA TRP A 471 23.50 9.83 7.92
C TRP A 471 23.30 11.00 8.89
N ASN A 472 22.50 10.80 9.93
CA ASN A 472 22.22 11.82 10.95
C ASN A 472 23.34 12.00 11.99
N ASN A 473 24.39 11.16 11.97
CA ASN A 473 25.49 11.26 12.93
C ASN A 473 26.28 12.56 12.71
N PRO A 474 26.34 13.47 13.70
CA PRO A 474 27.04 14.75 13.57
C PRO A 474 28.58 14.59 13.53
N ASN A 475 29.10 13.44 13.93
CA ASN A 475 30.55 13.17 13.94
C ASN A 475 31.07 12.65 12.59
N LEU A 476 30.19 12.40 11.61
CA LEU A 476 30.62 12.06 10.26
C LEU A 476 30.83 13.33 9.43
N PRO A 477 31.85 13.36 8.55
CA PRO A 477 32.05 14.49 7.67
C PRO A 477 30.85 14.68 6.74
N LYS A 478 30.60 15.94 6.37
CA LYS A 478 29.65 16.27 5.30
C LYS A 478 30.37 16.41 3.97
N ILE A 479 29.68 16.05 2.90
CA ILE A 479 30.08 16.37 1.53
C ILE A 479 29.18 17.50 1.06
N ASN A 480 29.75 18.51 0.40
CA ASN A 480 29.01 19.62 -0.20
C ASN A 480 28.02 20.28 0.79
N ASP A 481 26.72 20.18 0.52
CA ASP A 481 25.62 20.71 1.33
C ASP A 481 24.86 19.62 2.11
N LYS A 482 25.34 18.36 2.09
CA LYS A 482 24.71 17.20 2.74
C LYS A 482 23.26 17.04 2.27
N ASN A 483 23.05 17.07 0.97
CA ASN A 483 21.75 16.94 0.34
C ASN A 483 21.33 15.47 0.27
N PRO A 484 20.26 15.05 0.96
CA PRO A 484 19.86 13.64 1.01
C PRO A 484 19.43 13.08 -0.34
N SER A 485 19.12 13.94 -1.33
CA SER A 485 18.81 13.48 -2.69
C SER A 485 20.05 13.21 -3.55
N VAL A 486 21.22 13.73 -3.17
CA VAL A 486 22.49 13.53 -3.90
C VAL A 486 23.11 12.22 -3.45
N VAL A 487 23.39 11.31 -4.39
CA VAL A 487 23.87 9.96 -4.06
C VAL A 487 25.25 9.99 -3.39
N ALA A 488 26.16 10.83 -3.89
CA ALA A 488 27.53 10.92 -3.39
C ALA A 488 27.61 11.46 -1.95
N ASP A 489 26.66 12.29 -1.52
CA ASP A 489 26.68 12.87 -0.17
C ASP A 489 26.53 11.81 0.93
N TRP A 490 26.04 10.60 0.59
CA TRP A 490 25.88 9.47 1.51
C TRP A 490 27.17 8.69 1.75
N TYR A 491 28.28 9.02 1.08
CA TYR A 491 29.54 8.27 1.11
C TYR A 491 29.98 7.88 2.53
N PHE A 492 30.05 8.84 3.46
CA PHE A 492 30.47 8.58 4.84
C PHE A 492 29.43 7.79 5.64
N ALA A 493 28.14 7.95 5.36
CA ALA A 493 27.08 7.16 5.99
C ALA A 493 27.14 5.69 5.56
N ILE A 494 27.41 5.44 4.27
CA ILE A 494 27.63 4.09 3.72
C ILE A 494 28.88 3.45 4.33
N MET A 495 29.98 4.21 4.46
CA MET A 495 31.17 3.73 5.15
C MET A 495 30.87 3.36 6.62
N ALA A 496 30.18 4.24 7.34
CA ALA A 496 29.82 4.02 8.73
C ALA A 496 28.78 2.91 8.94
N TYR A 497 28.00 2.55 7.91
CA TYR A 497 27.08 1.41 7.93
C TYR A 497 27.84 0.10 8.11
N ASN A 498 28.96 -0.06 7.40
CA ASN A 498 29.86 -1.22 7.53
C ASN A 498 30.95 -1.04 8.62
N GLY A 499 31.02 0.14 9.23
CA GLY A 499 31.89 0.47 10.37
C GLY A 499 33.08 1.36 10.02
N LEU A 500 33.43 2.27 10.93
CA LEU A 500 34.59 3.17 10.83
C LEU A 500 35.89 2.46 11.25
N SER A 501 36.30 1.47 10.47
CA SER A 501 37.50 0.68 10.73
C SER A 501 38.54 0.80 9.62
N LYS A 502 39.79 0.49 9.94
CA LYS A 502 40.92 0.50 8.99
C LYS A 502 40.67 -0.30 7.70
N ARG A 503 39.84 -1.35 7.75
CA ARG A 503 39.46 -2.15 6.56
C ARG A 503 38.63 -1.35 5.53
N ASN A 504 37.94 -0.31 5.99
CA ASN A 504 37.10 0.56 5.17
C ASN A 504 37.79 1.87 4.80
N ASP A 505 39.07 2.03 5.17
CA ASP A 505 39.90 3.16 4.74
C ASP A 505 40.22 3.05 3.24
N PRO A 506 39.69 3.94 2.39
CA PRO A 506 39.95 3.91 0.95
C PRO A 506 41.38 4.33 0.60
N THR A 507 42.09 5.04 1.49
CA THR A 507 43.49 5.44 1.26
C THR A 507 44.46 4.26 1.42
N ILE A 508 44.03 3.22 2.13
CA ILE A 508 44.79 1.97 2.33
C ILE A 508 44.29 0.87 1.40
N ASN A 509 42.97 0.70 1.30
CA ASN A 509 42.36 -0.46 0.64
C ASN A 509 41.82 -0.16 -0.77
N GLY A 510 41.80 1.12 -1.18
CA GLY A 510 41.27 1.54 -2.48
C GLY A 510 39.87 0.98 -2.75
N ALA A 511 39.69 0.38 -3.93
CA ALA A 511 38.42 -0.21 -4.37
C ALA A 511 37.91 -1.38 -3.51
N LEU A 512 38.72 -1.91 -2.58
CA LEU A 512 38.28 -2.97 -1.66
C LEU A 512 37.53 -2.43 -0.44
N ALA A 513 37.61 -1.13 -0.16
CA ALA A 513 36.83 -0.49 0.90
C ALA A 513 35.33 -0.58 0.61
N TYR A 514 34.52 -0.77 1.66
CA TYR A 514 33.11 -1.12 1.51
C TYR A 514 32.27 -0.09 0.72
N GLN A 515 32.40 1.19 1.07
CA GLN A 515 31.70 2.28 0.39
C GLN A 515 32.08 2.38 -1.10
N GLU A 516 33.32 2.02 -1.45
CA GLU A 516 33.73 1.98 -2.85
C GLU A 516 33.04 0.85 -3.60
N LYS A 517 32.88 -0.33 -2.99
CA LYS A 517 32.10 -1.42 -3.58
C LYS A 517 30.63 -1.01 -3.80
N VAL A 518 30.03 -0.31 -2.84
CA VAL A 518 28.64 0.19 -2.97
C VAL A 518 28.52 1.17 -4.13
N ILE A 519 29.43 2.13 -4.24
CA ILE A 519 29.43 3.11 -5.34
C ILE A 519 29.67 2.45 -6.69
N ASP A 520 30.59 1.47 -6.77
CA ASP A 520 30.81 0.70 -8.00
C ASP A 520 29.56 -0.07 -8.41
N THR A 521 28.86 -0.66 -7.44
CA THR A 521 27.59 -1.35 -7.66
C THR A 521 26.50 -0.39 -8.15
N ILE A 522 26.39 0.81 -7.58
CA ILE A 522 25.49 1.86 -8.08
C ILE A 522 25.82 2.22 -9.53
N ARG A 523 27.10 2.47 -9.83
CA ARG A 523 27.57 2.82 -11.18
C ARG A 523 27.27 1.73 -12.21
N LYS A 524 27.56 0.47 -11.89
CA LYS A 524 27.39 -0.67 -12.81
C LYS A 524 25.94 -1.08 -12.99
N HIS A 525 25.20 -1.21 -11.89
CA HIS A 525 23.88 -1.83 -11.90
C HIS A 525 22.74 -0.82 -12.00
N SER A 526 22.91 0.40 -11.46
CA SER A 526 21.96 1.50 -11.68
C SER A 526 22.31 2.34 -12.91
N LEU A 527 23.48 2.12 -13.53
CA LEU A 527 24.00 2.91 -14.66
C LEU A 527 24.03 4.41 -14.32
N PHE A 528 24.36 4.72 -13.07
CA PHE A 528 24.37 6.08 -12.53
C PHE A 528 25.75 6.73 -12.75
N PRO A 529 25.83 8.00 -13.18
CA PRO A 529 27.11 8.65 -13.48
C PRO A 529 27.82 9.11 -12.20
N ILE A 530 28.60 8.21 -11.58
CA ILE A 530 29.57 8.58 -10.54
C ILE A 530 30.97 8.18 -11.04
N THR A 531 31.90 9.13 -11.02
CA THR A 531 33.28 8.93 -11.45
C THR A 531 34.23 9.00 -10.25
N TYR A 532 35.09 7.99 -10.09
CA TYR A 532 36.03 7.90 -8.98
C TYR A 532 37.06 9.04 -8.93
N ASN A 533 37.45 9.58 -10.08
CA ASN A 533 38.44 10.66 -10.16
C ASN A 533 37.92 11.98 -9.58
N ASP A 534 36.62 12.11 -9.35
CA ASP A 534 36.00 13.31 -8.77
C ASP A 534 35.91 13.24 -7.23
N ILE A 535 36.32 12.12 -6.61
CA ILE A 535 36.40 11.98 -5.15
C ILE A 535 37.74 12.55 -4.70
N GLU A 536 37.73 13.65 -3.95
CA GLU A 536 38.96 14.20 -3.37
C GLU A 536 39.53 13.28 -2.29
N LYS A 537 40.84 13.38 -2.08
CA LYS A 537 41.55 12.56 -1.08
C LYS A 537 41.00 12.85 0.33
N ILE A 538 40.55 11.79 1.00
CA ILE A 538 40.06 11.84 2.38
C ILE A 538 41.24 11.81 3.35
N ASN A 539 41.20 12.64 4.40
CA ASN A 539 42.23 12.71 5.43
C ASN A 539 41.82 11.89 6.66
N ILE A 540 42.45 10.73 6.82
CA ILE A 540 42.14 9.73 7.84
C ILE A 540 43.30 9.60 8.82
N THR A 541 42.97 9.51 10.11
CA THR A 541 43.91 9.34 11.21
C THR A 541 43.49 8.19 12.14
N TYR A 542 44.46 7.68 12.90
CA TYR A 542 44.29 6.58 13.87
C TYR A 542 44.82 7.03 15.24
N PRO A 543 44.11 7.92 15.95
CA PRO A 543 44.66 8.61 17.11
C PRO A 543 44.65 7.77 18.40
N TYR A 544 44.10 6.56 18.39
CA TYR A 544 43.93 5.72 19.58
C TYR A 544 44.90 4.53 19.54
N PRO A 545 46.04 4.56 20.26
CA PRO A 545 47.00 3.46 20.27
C PRO A 545 46.41 2.13 20.73
N ASP A 546 45.50 2.18 21.72
CA ASP A 546 44.85 0.99 22.28
C ASP A 546 43.70 0.45 21.38
N LYS A 547 43.33 1.20 20.34
CA LYS A 547 42.29 0.83 19.36
C LYS A 547 42.74 1.25 17.95
N PRO A 548 43.83 0.64 17.43
CA PRO A 548 44.52 1.11 16.22
C PRO A 548 43.69 0.96 14.94
N ASP A 549 42.57 0.24 15.01
CA ASP A 549 41.65 0.05 13.88
C ASP A 549 40.55 1.12 13.82
N ILE A 550 40.34 1.93 14.85
CA ILE A 550 39.31 2.97 14.84
C ILE A 550 39.76 4.16 13.99
N MET A 551 38.99 4.41 12.94
CA MET A 551 39.21 5.51 12.02
C MET A 551 38.63 6.82 12.57
N VAL A 552 39.37 7.92 12.41
CA VAL A 552 38.88 9.29 12.66
C VAL A 552 39.20 10.18 11.47
N PHE A 553 38.23 10.99 11.05
CA PHE A 553 38.41 11.97 9.98
C PHE A 553 39.03 13.26 10.54
N ALA A 554 40.07 13.75 9.89
CA ALA A 554 40.69 15.02 10.28
C ALA A 554 39.82 16.22 9.87
N ASP A 555 39.11 16.10 8.74
CA ASP A 555 38.24 17.15 8.23
C ASP A 555 36.77 16.83 8.53
N SER A 556 36.00 17.86 8.90
CA SER A 556 34.56 17.74 9.12
C SER A 556 33.74 17.99 7.83
N GLU A 557 34.38 18.43 6.75
CA GLU A 557 33.74 18.77 5.48
C GLU A 557 34.65 18.48 4.28
N TYR A 558 34.06 17.94 3.22
CA TYR A 558 34.69 17.71 1.92
C TYR A 558 33.90 18.41 0.81
N LYS A 559 34.59 19.01 -0.17
CA LYS A 559 33.96 19.77 -1.27
C LYS A 559 34.12 19.01 -2.59
N TRP A 560 33.11 18.26 -2.98
CA TRP A 560 33.10 17.48 -4.22
C TRP A 560 32.07 18.06 -5.20
N PRO A 561 32.28 19.26 -5.78
CA PRO A 561 31.25 19.99 -6.52
C PRO A 561 30.78 19.29 -7.80
N ASN A 562 31.59 18.39 -8.35
CA ASN A 562 31.27 17.58 -9.53
C ASN A 562 30.38 16.36 -9.21
N LEU A 563 30.20 16.03 -7.93
CA LEU A 563 29.44 14.87 -7.47
C LEU A 563 28.09 15.32 -6.87
N ASN A 564 27.24 15.93 -7.70
CA ASN A 564 25.96 16.51 -7.29
C ASN A 564 24.73 15.87 -7.96
N ASP A 565 24.92 14.75 -8.67
CA ASP A 565 23.83 14.02 -9.30
C ASP A 565 22.84 13.50 -8.25
N LYS A 566 21.57 13.89 -8.41
CA LYS A 566 20.48 13.41 -7.57
C LYS A 566 20.01 12.03 -8.00
N SER A 567 19.43 11.29 -7.06
CA SER A 567 18.73 10.03 -7.34
C SER A 567 17.73 10.21 -8.49
N ARG A 568 17.71 9.21 -9.37
CA ARG A 568 16.79 9.16 -10.51
C ARG A 568 15.58 8.27 -10.22
N GLN A 569 15.48 7.74 -8.99
CA GLN A 569 14.48 6.74 -8.60
C GLN A 569 13.50 7.24 -7.53
N MET A 570 13.59 8.52 -7.15
CA MET A 570 12.71 9.16 -6.16
C MET A 570 11.61 10.04 -6.80
N TRP A 571 11.44 10.01 -8.12
CA TRP A 571 10.51 10.91 -8.80
C TRP A 571 9.10 10.34 -8.87
N SER A 572 8.11 11.22 -8.79
CA SER A 572 6.69 10.89 -8.87
C SER A 572 6.08 11.35 -10.20
N LYS A 573 4.84 10.90 -10.45
CA LYS A 573 4.00 11.40 -11.53
C LYS A 573 3.95 12.94 -11.58
N GLY A 574 4.02 13.49 -12.78
CA GLY A 574 4.02 14.94 -13.06
C GLY A 574 5.41 15.58 -13.06
N LYS A 575 6.47 14.86 -12.65
CA LYS A 575 7.84 15.38 -12.71
C LYS A 575 8.28 15.54 -14.16
N MET A 576 8.83 16.72 -14.46
CA MET A 576 9.45 17.04 -15.75
C MET A 576 10.91 16.58 -15.76
N VAL A 577 11.27 15.84 -16.81
CA VAL A 577 12.62 15.28 -17.03
C VAL A 577 12.99 15.40 -18.51
N TYR A 578 14.23 15.09 -18.84
CA TYR A 578 14.65 14.97 -20.24
C TYR A 578 15.47 13.71 -20.47
N ALA A 579 15.41 13.18 -21.68
CA ALA A 579 16.16 12.01 -22.10
C ALA A 579 17.67 12.31 -22.16
N TRP A 580 18.47 11.49 -21.51
CA TRP A 580 19.92 11.59 -21.51
C TRP A 580 20.55 10.23 -21.24
N ASN A 581 21.49 9.83 -22.09
CA ASN A 581 22.26 8.60 -21.92
C ASN A 581 23.76 8.94 -21.93
N ASN A 582 24.49 8.48 -20.92
CA ASN A 582 25.92 8.81 -20.77
C ASN A 582 26.84 8.07 -21.76
N GLN A 583 26.35 7.02 -22.42
CA GLN A 583 27.13 6.14 -23.30
C GLN A 583 26.74 6.27 -24.78
N LEU A 584 25.49 6.65 -25.05
CA LEU A 584 24.90 6.73 -26.39
C LEU A 584 24.31 8.11 -26.63
N SER A 585 24.25 8.55 -27.88
CA SER A 585 23.61 9.83 -28.29
C SER A 585 22.07 9.81 -28.22
N PHE A 586 21.49 8.70 -27.76
CA PHE A 586 20.05 8.49 -27.64
C PHE A 586 19.69 7.64 -26.43
N SER A 587 18.43 7.76 -26.00
CA SER A 587 17.80 6.92 -24.99
C SER A 587 16.73 6.03 -25.63
N ASN A 588 16.62 4.77 -25.20
CA ASN A 588 15.61 3.86 -25.71
C ASN A 588 14.28 4.02 -24.95
N LEU A 589 13.23 4.41 -25.66
CA LEU A 589 11.84 4.31 -25.22
C LEU A 589 11.30 2.94 -25.59
N ARG A 590 10.56 2.28 -24.70
CA ARG A 590 10.09 0.89 -24.81
C ARG A 590 8.56 0.77 -24.75
N ASN A 591 8.04 -0.34 -25.25
CA ASN A 591 6.60 -0.66 -25.21
C ASN A 591 6.09 -1.17 -23.84
N GLY A 592 6.99 -1.36 -22.88
CA GLY A 592 6.67 -1.88 -21.54
C GLY A 592 7.95 -1.97 -20.69
N VAL A 593 7.82 -2.30 -19.40
CA VAL A 593 8.95 -2.49 -18.47
C VAL A 593 9.99 -3.46 -19.03
N ASN A 594 9.54 -4.59 -19.57
CA ASN A 594 10.38 -5.59 -20.25
C ASN A 594 10.14 -5.62 -21.77
N GLY A 595 9.63 -4.52 -22.34
CA GLY A 595 9.23 -4.45 -23.75
C GLY A 595 10.38 -4.19 -24.72
N SER A 596 10.12 -4.46 -26.01
CA SER A 596 11.00 -4.08 -27.11
C SER A 596 11.18 -2.55 -27.21
N VAL A 597 12.28 -2.13 -27.84
CA VAL A 597 12.52 -0.71 -28.14
C VAL A 597 11.46 -0.22 -29.12
N LYS A 598 10.70 0.79 -28.70
CA LYS A 598 9.66 1.48 -29.47
C LYS A 598 10.24 2.61 -30.30
N LYS A 599 11.16 3.40 -29.72
CA LYS A 599 11.72 4.60 -30.33
C LYS A 599 13.05 4.98 -29.66
N GLN A 600 13.97 5.57 -30.43
CA GLN A 600 15.16 6.22 -29.90
C GLN A 600 14.89 7.72 -29.72
N LEU A 601 15.16 8.22 -28.52
CA LEU A 601 14.99 9.62 -28.14
C LEU A 601 16.36 10.31 -28.16
N PRO A 602 16.57 11.35 -28.96
CA PRO A 602 17.79 12.15 -28.87
C PRO A 602 17.97 12.75 -27.48
N HIS A 603 19.21 13.07 -27.12
CA HIS A 603 19.49 13.84 -25.91
C HIS A 603 18.63 15.10 -25.83
N TYR A 604 18.27 15.47 -24.61
CA TYR A 604 17.41 16.63 -24.30
C TYR A 604 15.97 16.50 -24.81
N THR A 605 15.50 15.32 -25.21
CA THR A 605 14.06 15.15 -25.49
C THR A 605 13.26 15.38 -24.19
N PRO A 606 12.34 16.36 -24.13
CA PRO A 606 11.60 16.66 -22.90
C PRO A 606 10.48 15.64 -22.66
N LEU A 607 10.30 15.26 -21.40
CA LEU A 607 9.40 14.19 -20.97
C LEU A 607 8.68 14.58 -19.67
N GLU A 608 7.46 14.09 -19.50
CA GLU A 608 6.71 14.11 -18.24
C GLU A 608 6.56 12.67 -17.75
N ILE A 609 6.88 12.41 -16.49
CA ILE A 609 6.62 11.11 -15.85
C ILE A 609 5.12 10.97 -15.61
N ILE A 610 4.50 9.91 -16.15
CA ILE A 610 3.07 9.64 -15.98
C ILE A 610 2.78 8.49 -15.02
N ALA A 611 3.70 7.54 -14.87
CA ALA A 611 3.63 6.45 -13.90
C ALA A 611 5.01 5.85 -13.60
N GLY A 612 5.05 4.93 -12.63
CA GLY A 612 6.27 4.34 -12.09
C GLY A 612 6.81 5.11 -10.88
N PRO A 613 8.01 4.76 -10.40
CA PRO A 613 8.94 3.78 -10.98
C PRO A 613 8.48 2.31 -10.85
N PHE A 614 8.76 1.50 -11.88
CA PHE A 614 8.49 0.06 -11.94
C PHE A 614 9.81 -0.73 -11.97
N GLU A 615 9.91 -1.80 -11.19
CA GLU A 615 11.14 -2.59 -11.08
C GLU A 615 11.22 -3.70 -12.14
N VAL A 616 12.38 -3.81 -12.81
CA VAL A 616 12.65 -4.87 -13.79
C VAL A 616 12.92 -6.21 -13.09
N ALA A 617 12.66 -7.33 -13.76
CA ALA A 617 12.85 -8.66 -13.17
C ALA A 617 14.32 -9.06 -13.00
N GLU A 618 15.21 -8.52 -13.83
CA GLU A 618 16.63 -8.87 -13.78
C GLU A 618 17.30 -8.30 -12.53
N LYS A 619 17.92 -9.20 -11.76
CA LYS A 619 18.53 -8.88 -10.47
C LYS A 619 19.65 -7.86 -10.56
N GLU A 620 20.49 -7.99 -11.59
CA GLU A 620 21.65 -7.12 -11.86
C GLU A 620 21.28 -5.71 -12.32
N ASN A 621 20.02 -5.48 -12.70
CA ASN A 621 19.56 -4.17 -13.15
C ASN A 621 18.88 -3.44 -11.99
N HIS A 622 19.56 -2.47 -11.39
CA HIS A 622 19.06 -1.69 -10.25
C HIS A 622 18.32 -0.41 -10.67
N TYR A 623 18.38 -0.02 -11.94
CA TYR A 623 17.54 1.06 -12.47
C TYR A 623 16.07 0.66 -12.50
N SER A 624 15.19 1.64 -12.35
CA SER A 624 13.74 1.45 -12.47
C SER A 624 13.24 1.96 -13.82
N MET A 625 12.08 1.51 -14.26
CA MET A 625 11.42 2.01 -15.46
C MET A 625 10.35 3.03 -15.10
N TYR A 626 10.33 4.16 -15.79
CA TYR A 626 9.22 5.12 -15.72
C TYR A 626 8.40 5.05 -16.98
N GLU A 627 7.09 5.16 -16.84
CA GLU A 627 6.23 5.49 -17.96
C GLU A 627 6.25 7.00 -18.16
N VAL A 628 6.52 7.43 -19.38
CA VAL A 628 6.67 8.84 -19.75
C VAL A 628 5.86 9.17 -20.98
N LYS A 629 5.47 10.44 -21.10
CA LYS A 629 4.96 11.02 -22.35
C LYS A 629 5.78 12.25 -22.75
N GLY A 630 5.83 12.53 -24.05
CA GLY A 630 6.44 13.74 -24.58
C GLY A 630 6.13 13.91 -26.07
N ASN A 631 5.91 15.14 -26.52
CA ASN A 631 5.76 15.54 -27.93
C ASN A 631 4.96 14.54 -28.82
N GLY A 632 3.82 14.04 -28.32
CA GLY A 632 2.92 13.16 -29.06
C GLY A 632 3.25 11.66 -29.00
N PHE A 633 4.14 11.22 -28.11
CA PHE A 633 4.40 9.81 -27.85
C PHE A 633 4.40 9.50 -26.35
N GLU A 634 4.23 8.21 -26.04
CA GLU A 634 4.32 7.64 -24.70
C GLU A 634 5.06 6.31 -24.73
N GLY A 635 5.62 5.90 -23.59
CA GLY A 635 6.26 4.60 -23.41
C GLY A 635 7.11 4.54 -22.15
N TYR A 636 7.94 3.51 -22.04
CA TYR A 636 8.74 3.24 -20.84
C TYR A 636 10.20 3.59 -21.09
N ILE A 637 10.82 4.31 -20.14
CA ILE A 637 12.23 4.68 -20.18
C ILE A 637 12.91 4.34 -18.85
N SER A 638 14.15 3.88 -18.90
CA SER A 638 14.94 3.57 -17.70
C SER A 638 15.32 4.85 -16.96
N SER A 639 15.35 4.80 -15.63
CA SER A 639 15.80 5.88 -14.76
C SER A 639 17.24 6.31 -15.05
N SER A 640 18.09 5.41 -15.56
CA SER A 640 19.45 5.77 -15.99
C SER A 640 19.49 6.62 -17.27
N ASN A 641 18.38 6.68 -18.00
CA ASN A 641 18.25 7.36 -19.29
C ASN A 641 17.48 8.69 -19.22
N ILE A 642 17.20 9.17 -18.01
CA ILE A 642 16.49 10.43 -17.79
C ILE A 642 17.18 11.25 -16.70
N VAL A 643 17.08 12.57 -16.81
CA VAL A 643 17.66 13.53 -15.87
C VAL A 643 16.61 14.58 -15.53
N GLU A 644 16.56 15.00 -14.26
CA GLU A 644 15.68 16.10 -13.88
C GLU A 644 16.18 17.44 -14.42
N GLY A 645 15.25 18.29 -14.84
CA GLY A 645 15.60 19.63 -15.31
C GLY A 645 14.38 20.53 -15.34
N ASN A 646 14.62 21.84 -15.28
CA ASN A 646 13.55 22.82 -15.48
C ASN A 646 13.22 22.92 -16.98
N VAL A 647 12.48 21.93 -17.48
CA VAL A 647 12.11 21.77 -18.89
C VAL A 647 10.61 21.91 -19.08
N THR A 648 10.19 22.35 -20.26
CA THR A 648 8.76 22.54 -20.59
C THR A 648 8.38 21.73 -21.82
N LEU A 649 7.27 20.99 -21.72
CA LEU A 649 6.63 20.34 -22.86
C LEU A 649 5.73 21.34 -23.58
N PHE A 650 6.29 22.07 -24.54
CA PHE A 650 5.54 23.04 -25.35
C PHE A 650 4.51 22.34 -26.25
N LYS A 651 3.27 22.80 -26.20
CA LYS A 651 2.14 22.18 -26.94
C LYS A 651 2.25 22.29 -28.46
N ASP A 652 3.06 23.23 -28.96
CA ASP A 652 3.25 23.53 -30.38
C ASP A 652 4.61 23.07 -30.91
N VAL A 653 5.39 22.32 -30.12
CA VAL A 653 6.66 21.72 -30.52
C VAL A 653 6.47 20.24 -30.76
N THR A 654 6.78 19.78 -31.98
CA THR A 654 6.75 18.37 -32.35
C THR A 654 8.07 17.68 -32.00
N PHE A 655 8.04 16.35 -31.87
CA PHE A 655 9.24 15.55 -31.61
C PHE A 655 10.30 15.73 -32.71
N GLY A 656 11.57 15.76 -32.32
CA GLY A 656 12.73 15.86 -33.22
C GLY A 656 13.83 16.77 -32.65
N GLU A 657 14.87 17.02 -33.45
CA GLU A 657 16.04 17.83 -33.02
C GLU A 657 15.67 19.24 -32.52
N SER A 658 14.59 19.83 -33.05
CA SER A 658 14.11 21.12 -32.56
C SER A 658 13.66 21.07 -31.11
N ALA A 659 12.98 20.00 -30.68
CA ALA A 659 12.57 19.84 -29.28
C ALA A 659 13.78 19.69 -28.36
N SER A 660 14.80 18.92 -28.79
CA SER A 660 16.08 18.79 -28.08
C SER A 660 16.80 20.12 -27.95
N ALA A 661 16.93 20.89 -29.05
CA ALA A 661 17.60 22.18 -29.03
C ALA A 661 16.89 23.21 -28.15
N ILE A 662 15.55 23.23 -28.17
CA ILE A 662 14.77 24.09 -27.30
C ILE A 662 15.00 23.71 -25.83
N THR A 663 14.95 22.42 -25.52
CA THR A 663 15.17 21.93 -24.15
C THR A 663 16.60 22.24 -23.66
N TYR A 664 17.61 22.01 -24.51
CA TYR A 664 19.01 22.33 -24.22
C TYR A 664 19.19 23.81 -23.86
N LEU A 665 18.66 24.71 -24.70
CA LEU A 665 18.76 26.14 -24.47
C LEU A 665 17.92 26.60 -23.26
N GLN A 666 16.81 25.91 -22.94
CA GLN A 666 16.05 26.17 -21.71
C GLN A 666 16.85 25.78 -20.47
N LEU A 667 17.53 24.64 -20.48
CA LEU A 667 18.42 24.20 -19.39
C LEU A 667 19.60 25.16 -19.19
N LYS A 668 20.17 25.69 -20.28
CA LYS A 668 21.16 26.79 -20.25
C LYS A 668 20.55 28.16 -19.89
N LYS A 669 19.24 28.21 -19.61
CA LYS A 669 18.43 29.41 -19.31
C LYS A 669 18.40 30.43 -20.45
N ILE A 670 18.80 30.11 -21.67
CA ILE A 670 18.86 31.04 -22.80
C ILE A 670 17.45 31.41 -23.30
N ILE A 671 16.50 30.46 -23.23
CA ILE A 671 15.11 30.64 -23.67
C ILE A 671 14.10 30.14 -22.62
N SER A 672 12.85 30.63 -22.71
CA SER A 672 11.77 30.26 -21.78
C SER A 672 10.39 30.02 -22.44
N GLY A 673 10.25 30.26 -23.75
CA GLY A 673 8.94 30.23 -24.44
C GLY A 673 8.02 31.40 -24.08
N TYR A 674 6.73 31.23 -24.33
CA TYR A 674 5.68 32.23 -24.06
C TYR A 674 4.79 31.81 -22.88
N PRO A 675 4.13 32.77 -22.19
CA PRO A 675 3.25 32.47 -21.05
C PRO A 675 2.06 31.55 -21.36
N ASP A 676 1.67 31.43 -22.62
CA ASP A 676 0.55 30.59 -23.08
C ASP A 676 0.93 29.10 -23.28
N GLY A 677 2.14 28.72 -22.87
CA GLY A 677 2.68 27.36 -22.99
C GLY A 677 3.17 27.01 -24.41
N THR A 678 3.33 28.01 -25.29
CA THR A 678 3.88 27.83 -26.64
C THR A 678 5.35 28.25 -26.75
N PHE A 679 6.05 27.71 -27.74
CA PHE A 679 7.36 28.20 -28.16
C PHE A 679 7.31 29.01 -29.46
N LYS A 680 6.30 28.77 -30.30
CA LYS A 680 6.11 29.28 -31.67
C LYS A 680 7.26 28.91 -32.59
N PRO A 681 7.58 27.60 -32.77
CA PRO A 681 8.81 27.16 -33.45
C PRO A 681 8.91 27.65 -34.90
N ASN A 682 7.78 27.74 -35.60
CA ASN A 682 7.72 28.13 -37.02
C ASN A 682 7.62 29.65 -37.24
N GLN A 683 7.49 30.45 -36.18
CA GLN A 683 7.47 31.90 -36.30
C GLN A 683 8.87 32.41 -36.70
N ALA A 684 8.93 33.33 -37.64
CA ALA A 684 10.16 34.00 -38.04
C ALA A 684 10.78 34.73 -36.84
N LEU A 685 12.09 34.54 -36.64
CA LEU A 685 12.83 35.12 -35.52
C LEU A 685 13.12 36.60 -35.80
N THR A 686 12.71 37.46 -34.88
CA THR A 686 13.04 38.89 -34.96
C THR A 686 14.48 39.16 -34.54
N ARG A 687 15.08 40.22 -35.07
CA ARG A 687 16.47 40.62 -34.76
C ARG A 687 16.67 40.84 -33.26
N ARG A 688 15.71 41.46 -32.57
CA ARG A 688 15.77 41.62 -31.10
C ARG A 688 15.72 40.31 -30.32
N GLN A 689 14.99 39.30 -30.80
CA GLN A 689 14.94 38.00 -30.14
C GLN A 689 16.26 37.25 -30.31
N ALA A 690 16.87 37.32 -31.51
CA ALA A 690 18.19 36.75 -31.74
C ALA A 690 19.27 37.44 -30.88
N ALA A 691 19.22 38.78 -30.77
CA ALA A 691 20.12 39.53 -29.90
C ALA A 691 20.00 39.09 -28.44
N ALA A 692 18.78 38.95 -27.93
CA ALA A 692 18.55 38.48 -26.57
C ALA A 692 19.12 37.07 -26.31
N MET A 693 18.97 36.15 -27.27
CA MET A 693 19.54 34.80 -27.16
C MET A 693 21.07 34.82 -27.17
N LEU A 694 21.69 35.59 -28.08
CA LEU A 694 23.15 35.68 -28.23
C LEU A 694 23.81 36.35 -27.03
N VAL A 695 23.27 37.48 -26.57
CA VAL A 695 23.81 38.21 -25.40
C VAL A 695 23.80 37.31 -24.17
N LYS A 696 22.72 36.55 -23.98
CA LYS A 696 22.59 35.63 -22.85
C LYS A 696 23.53 34.43 -22.94
N GLU A 697 23.69 33.87 -24.12
CA GLU A 697 24.56 32.72 -24.37
C GLU A 697 26.05 33.08 -24.21
N LEU A 698 26.47 34.23 -24.74
CA LEU A 698 27.85 34.69 -24.70
C LEU A 698 28.21 35.41 -23.39
N GLY A 699 27.23 35.66 -22.51
CA GLY A 699 27.45 36.40 -21.26
C GLY A 699 27.92 37.84 -21.47
N LEU A 700 27.52 38.47 -22.57
CA LEU A 700 28.02 39.79 -22.97
C LEU A 700 27.44 40.90 -22.12
N THR A 701 28.27 41.90 -21.83
CA THR A 701 27.88 43.13 -21.16
C THR A 701 28.04 44.31 -22.10
N LEU A 702 27.28 45.38 -21.87
CA LEU A 702 27.46 46.61 -22.63
C LEU A 702 28.85 47.19 -22.30
N PRO A 703 29.72 47.44 -23.31
CA PRO A 703 31.02 48.06 -23.05
C PRO A 703 30.86 49.42 -22.36
N GLU A 704 31.75 49.71 -21.42
CA GLU A 704 31.71 50.96 -20.66
C GLU A 704 31.81 52.17 -21.59
N GLY A 705 30.98 53.19 -21.33
CA GLY A 705 30.91 54.40 -22.16
C GLY A 705 30.26 54.21 -23.53
N TYR A 706 29.84 53.00 -23.92
CA TYR A 706 29.18 52.80 -25.20
C TYR A 706 27.77 53.40 -25.21
N THR A 707 27.51 54.25 -26.19
CA THR A 707 26.18 54.77 -26.51
C THR A 707 25.73 54.21 -27.86
N MET A 708 24.50 53.69 -27.90
CA MET A 708 23.90 53.16 -29.12
C MET A 708 23.93 54.23 -30.23
N LYS A 709 24.39 53.84 -31.42
CA LYS A 709 24.45 54.73 -32.59
C LYS A 709 23.20 54.62 -33.44
N ALA A 710 22.51 53.48 -33.37
CA ALA A 710 21.26 53.27 -34.07
C ALA A 710 20.18 54.27 -33.63
N THR A 711 19.43 54.80 -34.59
CA THR A 711 18.40 55.83 -34.34
C THR A 711 16.98 55.26 -34.21
N ASP A 712 16.81 53.97 -34.48
CA ASP A 712 15.52 53.27 -34.49
C ASP A 712 15.18 52.57 -33.16
N MET A 713 15.89 52.90 -32.09
CA MET A 713 15.65 52.46 -30.71
C MET A 713 16.03 53.55 -29.70
N LYS A 714 15.38 53.55 -28.53
CA LYS A 714 15.67 54.47 -27.41
C LYS A 714 15.64 53.78 -26.05
N PRO A 715 16.33 54.32 -25.03
CA PRO A 715 16.26 53.79 -23.67
C PRO A 715 14.80 53.62 -23.20
N GLY A 716 14.48 52.44 -22.66
CA GLY A 716 13.11 52.05 -22.27
C GLY A 716 12.40 51.17 -23.29
N ASP A 717 12.87 51.09 -24.54
CA ASP A 717 12.34 50.13 -25.51
C ASP A 717 12.63 48.68 -25.09
N ALA A 718 11.73 47.76 -25.45
CA ALA A 718 11.92 46.34 -25.21
C ALA A 718 13.21 45.83 -25.86
N ASN A 719 14.04 45.14 -25.06
CA ASN A 719 15.37 44.65 -25.44
C ASN A 719 16.39 45.72 -25.86
N TYR A 720 16.21 46.99 -25.45
CA TYR A 720 17.16 48.07 -25.76
C TYR A 720 18.60 47.70 -25.36
N ARG A 721 18.79 47.14 -24.16
CA ARG A 721 20.12 46.78 -23.65
C ARG A 721 20.79 45.71 -24.50
N GLU A 722 20.08 44.62 -24.82
CA GLU A 722 20.64 43.53 -25.63
C GLU A 722 20.95 44.00 -27.05
N MET A 723 20.12 44.90 -27.60
CA MET A 723 20.34 45.50 -28.91
C MET A 723 21.57 46.44 -28.91
N ALA A 724 21.78 47.22 -27.85
CA ALA A 724 22.97 48.06 -27.70
C ALA A 724 24.24 47.20 -27.63
N ILE A 725 24.18 46.07 -26.94
CA ILE A 725 25.30 45.13 -26.82
C ILE A 725 25.65 44.58 -28.21
N VAL A 726 24.70 44.01 -28.95
CA VAL A 726 25.04 43.44 -30.27
C VAL A 726 25.49 44.49 -31.29
N GLU A 727 25.09 45.76 -31.15
CA GLU A 727 25.65 46.88 -31.94
C GLU A 727 27.09 47.18 -31.54
N ALA A 728 27.39 47.24 -30.23
CA ALA A 728 28.72 47.55 -29.71
C ALA A 728 29.77 46.51 -30.13
N TYR A 729 29.39 45.24 -30.17
CA TYR A 729 30.23 44.14 -30.64
C TYR A 729 30.24 43.98 -32.17
N GLY A 730 29.46 44.79 -32.91
CA GLY A 730 29.41 44.75 -34.37
C GLY A 730 28.69 43.52 -34.96
N PHE A 731 27.93 42.79 -34.15
CA PHE A 731 27.19 41.61 -34.60
C PHE A 731 25.93 41.96 -35.37
N MET A 732 25.29 43.09 -35.05
CA MET A 732 24.08 43.55 -35.73
C MET A 732 24.08 45.06 -35.93
N GLY A 733 23.48 45.49 -37.04
CA GLY A 733 23.29 46.91 -37.37
C GLY A 733 23.91 47.24 -38.72
N ARG A 734 23.31 48.17 -39.45
CA ARG A 734 23.85 48.70 -40.70
C ARG A 734 23.34 50.12 -40.91
N ASN A 735 24.24 51.03 -41.30
CA ASN A 735 23.91 52.42 -41.64
C ASN A 735 23.08 53.16 -40.56
N GLY A 736 23.38 52.94 -39.28
CA GLY A 736 22.68 53.62 -38.17
C GLY A 736 21.27 53.09 -37.86
N SER A 737 20.92 51.87 -38.30
CA SER A 737 19.68 51.19 -37.95
C SER A 737 19.93 49.73 -37.56
N LEU A 738 19.20 49.26 -36.53
CA LEU A 738 19.24 47.89 -36.03
C LEU A 738 18.06 47.05 -36.50
N ASN A 739 16.95 47.68 -36.87
CA ASN A 739 15.67 47.08 -37.26
C ASN A 739 15.18 45.98 -36.28
N PRO A 740 14.96 46.31 -34.99
CA PRO A 740 14.75 45.30 -33.94
C PRO A 740 13.52 44.40 -34.17
N LYS A 741 12.47 44.93 -34.81
CA LYS A 741 11.22 44.19 -35.12
C LYS A 741 11.32 43.39 -36.41
N GLY A 742 12.29 43.70 -37.28
CA GLY A 742 12.53 42.97 -38.52
C GLY A 742 12.94 41.52 -38.28
N THR A 743 12.62 40.65 -39.22
CA THR A 743 12.99 39.22 -39.19
C THR A 743 14.39 38.99 -39.76
N LEU A 744 15.11 38.00 -39.23
CA LEU A 744 16.43 37.62 -39.76
C LEU A 744 16.31 36.74 -40.99
N THR A 745 17.11 37.06 -42.02
CA THR A 745 17.37 36.12 -43.13
C THR A 745 18.44 35.10 -42.75
N ARG A 746 18.49 33.97 -43.46
CA ARG A 746 19.50 32.92 -43.24
C ARG A 746 20.93 33.42 -43.48
N ALA A 747 21.13 34.28 -44.48
CA ALA A 747 22.43 34.92 -44.72
C ALA A 747 22.86 35.85 -43.58
N GLN A 748 21.94 36.66 -43.05
CA GLN A 748 22.22 37.52 -41.90
C GLN A 748 22.51 36.71 -40.64
N MET A 749 21.77 35.64 -40.40
CA MET A 749 22.04 34.70 -39.30
C MET A 749 23.44 34.08 -39.43
N ALA A 750 23.84 33.66 -40.64
CA ALA A 750 25.16 33.10 -40.87
C ALA A 750 26.29 34.09 -40.52
N GLN A 751 26.17 35.34 -40.97
CA GLN A 751 27.11 36.41 -40.59
C GLN A 751 27.17 36.58 -39.07
N ILE A 752 26.01 36.75 -38.42
CA ILE A 752 25.93 36.97 -36.98
C ILE A 752 26.62 35.84 -36.22
N MET A 753 26.30 34.58 -36.54
CA MET A 753 26.89 33.42 -35.89
C MET A 753 28.40 33.32 -36.18
N ALA A 754 28.83 33.54 -37.42
CA ALA A 754 30.24 33.44 -37.79
C ALA A 754 31.10 34.48 -37.05
N GLU A 755 30.62 35.71 -36.93
CA GLU A 755 31.33 36.78 -36.20
C GLU A 755 31.31 36.55 -34.68
N ALA A 756 30.15 36.20 -34.14
CA ALA A 756 29.95 36.00 -32.70
C ALA A 756 30.77 34.81 -32.16
N TYR A 757 30.98 33.78 -32.97
CA TYR A 757 31.70 32.55 -32.59
C TYR A 757 32.99 32.34 -33.39
N LYS A 758 33.60 33.41 -33.92
CA LYS A 758 34.80 33.33 -34.77
C LYS A 758 35.99 32.62 -34.12
N ASN A 759 36.07 32.61 -32.78
CA ASN A 759 37.13 31.94 -32.02
C ASN A 759 36.85 30.45 -31.78
N ILE A 760 35.64 29.99 -32.07
CA ILE A 760 35.20 28.59 -31.91
C ILE A 760 35.10 27.91 -33.28
N TYR A 761 34.66 28.65 -34.29
CA TYR A 761 34.56 28.14 -35.65
C TYR A 761 35.92 28.06 -36.31
N LYS A 762 36.17 26.93 -36.95
CA LYS A 762 37.31 26.77 -37.85
C LYS A 762 37.00 27.50 -39.16
N PRO A 763 37.96 28.23 -39.75
CA PRO A 763 37.79 28.77 -41.09
C PRO A 763 37.55 27.63 -42.09
N SER A 764 36.73 27.89 -43.10
CA SER A 764 36.43 26.91 -44.14
C SER A 764 37.70 26.55 -44.91
N LEU A 765 38.11 25.27 -44.86
CA LEU A 765 39.21 24.74 -45.68
C LEU A 765 38.72 24.21 -47.04
N GLU A 766 37.44 23.84 -47.10
CA GLU A 766 36.74 23.36 -48.29
C GLU A 766 35.34 23.95 -48.30
N ASN A 767 34.94 24.59 -49.41
CA ASN A 767 33.65 25.26 -49.50
C ASN A 767 32.55 24.25 -49.85
N ALA A 768 31.43 24.34 -49.12
CA ALA A 768 30.22 23.61 -49.45
C ALA A 768 29.62 24.16 -50.74
N SER A 769 29.25 23.27 -51.66
CA SER A 769 28.60 23.62 -52.92
C SER A 769 27.09 23.76 -52.70
N PHE A 770 26.63 24.98 -52.39
CA PHE A 770 25.21 25.33 -52.43
C PHE A 770 24.81 25.83 -53.81
N THR A 771 23.71 25.32 -54.38
CA THR A 771 23.26 25.69 -55.73
C THR A 771 22.77 27.13 -55.84
N ASP A 772 22.38 27.74 -54.72
CA ASP A 772 21.80 29.08 -54.63
C ASP A 772 22.69 30.10 -53.88
N VAL A 773 23.97 29.77 -53.66
CA VAL A 773 24.96 30.69 -53.07
C VAL A 773 26.14 30.84 -54.02
N LYS A 774 26.31 32.04 -54.56
CA LYS A 774 27.40 32.36 -55.50
C LYS A 774 28.62 32.87 -54.74
N LYS A 775 29.82 32.62 -55.28
CA LYS A 775 31.08 33.13 -54.71
C LYS A 775 31.13 34.66 -54.56
N THR A 776 30.35 35.38 -55.37
CA THR A 776 30.22 36.84 -55.33
C THR A 776 29.23 37.35 -54.28
N ASP A 777 28.49 36.47 -53.61
CA ASP A 777 27.51 36.88 -52.60
C ASP A 777 28.24 37.32 -51.32
N TRP A 778 27.81 38.43 -50.73
CA TRP A 778 28.41 38.97 -49.50
C TRP A 778 28.40 37.97 -48.31
N SER A 779 27.48 37.00 -48.34
CA SER A 779 27.33 35.98 -47.30
C SER A 779 28.09 34.68 -47.58
N TYR A 780 28.79 34.58 -48.72
CA TYR A 780 29.42 33.33 -49.18
C TYR A 780 30.34 32.72 -48.12
N ASP A 781 31.29 33.47 -47.58
CA ASP A 781 32.27 32.95 -46.62
C ASP A 781 31.62 32.58 -45.27
N TYR A 782 30.65 33.37 -44.82
CA TYR A 782 29.92 33.11 -43.57
C TYR A 782 29.10 31.81 -43.66
N ILE A 783 28.41 31.61 -44.78
CA ILE A 783 27.61 30.40 -45.01
C ILE A 783 28.52 29.16 -45.05
N ASN A 784 29.65 29.26 -45.77
CA ASN A 784 30.63 28.16 -45.84
C ASN A 784 31.26 27.87 -44.49
N THR A 785 31.53 28.90 -43.67
CA THR A 785 32.02 28.71 -42.29
C THR A 785 31.05 27.90 -41.45
N LEU A 786 29.75 28.23 -41.47
CA LEU A 786 28.73 27.46 -40.74
C LEU A 786 28.61 26.02 -41.25
N ALA A 787 28.71 25.81 -42.57
CA ALA A 787 28.61 24.50 -43.19
C ALA A 787 29.81 23.62 -42.83
N TYR A 788 31.03 24.15 -42.95
CA TYR A 788 32.27 23.47 -42.58
C TYR A 788 32.28 23.05 -41.10
N ASN A 789 31.66 23.86 -40.25
CA ASN A 789 31.52 23.55 -38.84
C ASN A 789 30.27 22.71 -38.50
N ASN A 790 29.55 22.12 -39.46
CA ASN A 790 28.32 21.31 -39.23
C ASN A 790 27.22 22.04 -38.44
N ILE A 791 27.20 23.37 -38.45
CA ILE A 791 26.13 24.16 -37.81
C ILE A 791 24.88 24.11 -38.68
N THR A 792 25.04 24.36 -39.98
CA THR A 792 23.98 24.19 -40.98
C THR A 792 24.16 22.87 -41.73
N VAL A 793 23.05 22.18 -41.99
CA VAL A 793 22.99 20.96 -42.82
C VAL A 793 21.93 21.19 -43.90
N THR A 794 22.21 20.82 -45.14
CA THR A 794 21.24 20.94 -46.24
C THR A 794 21.17 19.63 -47.00
N SER A 795 20.11 18.87 -46.79
CA SER A 795 19.85 17.61 -47.51
C SER A 795 19.43 17.82 -48.97
N GLY A 796 19.20 19.07 -49.40
CA GLY A 796 18.66 19.42 -50.73
C GLY A 796 19.52 20.34 -51.59
N GLY A 797 20.80 20.55 -51.26
CA GLY A 797 21.73 21.36 -52.06
C GLY A 797 21.52 22.88 -52.04
N GLU A 798 20.40 23.40 -51.53
CA GLU A 798 20.13 24.84 -51.37
C GLU A 798 20.33 25.31 -49.92
N PHE A 799 20.91 26.51 -49.73
CA PHE A 799 21.01 27.19 -48.44
C PHE A 799 19.83 28.11 -48.14
N ARG A 800 19.20 28.71 -49.17
CA ARG A 800 18.10 29.71 -49.10
C ARG A 800 18.50 30.99 -48.35
N PRO A 801 19.54 31.73 -48.80
CA PRO A 801 20.11 32.86 -48.06
C PRO A 801 19.12 33.98 -47.73
N ASN A 802 18.14 34.22 -48.60
CA ASN A 802 17.11 35.26 -48.43
C ASN A 802 15.89 34.80 -47.63
N GLY A 803 15.74 33.50 -47.36
CA GLY A 803 14.65 32.97 -46.55
C GLY A 803 14.77 33.41 -45.09
N HIS A 804 13.63 33.55 -44.41
CA HIS A 804 13.62 33.88 -42.98
C HIS A 804 14.04 32.67 -42.12
N VAL A 805 14.71 32.95 -41.00
CA VAL A 805 15.05 31.93 -39.99
C VAL A 805 13.92 31.82 -38.99
N THR A 806 13.44 30.61 -38.73
CA THR A 806 12.44 30.37 -37.68
C THR A 806 13.09 30.27 -36.29
N ARG A 807 12.29 30.44 -35.25
CA ARG A 807 12.75 30.29 -33.85
C ARG A 807 13.37 28.92 -33.56
N SER A 808 12.79 27.84 -34.08
CA SER A 808 13.35 26.48 -33.92
C SER A 808 14.66 26.29 -34.67
N GLN A 809 14.76 26.79 -35.91
CA GLN A 809 15.99 26.72 -36.70
C GLN A 809 17.15 27.43 -36.01
N PHE A 810 16.92 28.64 -35.49
CA PHE A 810 17.96 29.37 -34.77
C PHE A 810 18.37 28.67 -33.48
N SER A 811 17.42 28.07 -32.76
CA SER A 811 17.71 27.27 -31.56
C SER A 811 18.61 26.08 -31.88
N LEU A 812 18.36 25.40 -33.01
CA LEU A 812 19.17 24.29 -33.48
C LEU A 812 20.59 24.71 -33.84
N PHE A 813 20.75 25.83 -34.56
CA PHE A 813 22.07 26.38 -34.87
C PHE A 813 22.84 26.71 -33.59
N LEU A 814 22.19 27.37 -32.64
CA LEU A 814 22.82 27.76 -31.39
C LEU A 814 23.23 26.55 -30.54
N MET A 815 22.38 25.52 -30.41
CA MET A 815 22.74 24.27 -29.72
C MET A 815 24.00 23.65 -30.33
N ARG A 816 24.03 23.46 -31.65
CA ARG A 816 25.18 22.85 -32.36
C ARG A 816 26.47 23.67 -32.20
N THR A 817 26.35 24.98 -32.11
CA THR A 817 27.47 25.88 -31.83
C THR A 817 28.00 25.70 -30.41
N ILE A 818 27.10 25.64 -29.42
CA ILE A 818 27.51 25.51 -28.01
C ILE A 818 28.14 24.13 -27.76
N GLU A 819 27.64 23.06 -28.38
CA GLU A 819 28.21 21.72 -28.25
C GLU A 819 29.62 21.58 -28.84
N LYS A 820 30.11 22.58 -29.58
CA LYS A 820 31.48 22.65 -30.10
C LYS A 820 32.45 23.42 -29.22
N LYS A 821 31.93 24.19 -28.25
CA LYS A 821 32.77 24.82 -27.22
C LYS A 821 33.30 23.74 -26.31
#